data_AF-A0A2N9MGC7-F1
#
_entry.id   AF-A0A2N9MGC7-F1
#
_cell.length_a   1.000
_cell.length_b   1.000
_cell.length_c   1.000
_cell.angle_alpha   90.00
_cell.angle_beta   90.00
_cell.angle_gamma   90.00
#
_symmetry.space_group_name_H-M   'P 1'
#
loop_
_entity.id
_entity.type
_entity.pdbx_description
1 polymer ?
#
loop_
_entity_poly.entity_id
_entity_poly.type
_entity_poly.pdbx_seq_one_letter_code
_entity_poly.pdbx_strand_id
1 'polypeptide(L)'
;MKCLRRFGVRTYTTAFLLLFLLGSSVSATFLAQTLADSQETREDLYTRAQEAQRRGDFRAAAELYQAVLNRDPRLAEVRANLGLMHHMLGEYPAAISDFRAALRDKPSLFVPNLFLGLDSLQVQKPRQAIPYLERAHELNPRDEQAVLGLGRAYRALGNLSKACAYYDQAARLNPGNVDAHFNLGMTYIDLEKDSVERLARYHSNSPYLQALAAHLFAQQGRFGDAIVKYRKVLESGAAPPCLRAELGFALVQQGDSPAAEREFRAELEHSPHCLMARLGLARIAVGGGNMTMALGELSRLWQIDRHFLAAHVPQLWVGLDPDKIAALDTTLQATGSADIPAGLTEALRVALNRWRRQPVEAFAEDSAIPPDGAVQPPGRATAVDDARRKATQYYSQGSGTDCLKTLQPWLPRLRPQGLLLLAECAYDSGDFRTSFVSSQQLLNADPQNALAWYWRIKTSEILAVNVLVQAGAAEPNSPKVHVLLGDAYRGRQMFKEAEAEYRKAIQLDPRDLAANLGLAATHQEALQLDEALPEVKTALQLAPQDPAANFIMANVLVSRREFGQAEPYAKIALQGDPSSLPHVHALLGKIYAFQGHIREAIAELKQALTDDPDGSLHYQIAGLYRQVGDEKAANEALRQSETLRKDQEHRAQTTIQSVE
;
A
#
# COMPACT_ATOMS: atom_id res chain seq x y z
N MET A 1 14.39 -6.31 51.80
CA MET A 1 14.99 -5.98 53.11
C MET A 1 14.66 -7.10 54.10
N LYS A 2 15.68 -7.58 54.85
CA LYS A 2 15.63 -8.42 56.07
C LYS A 2 15.12 -9.86 55.89
N CYS A 3 15.67 -10.90 56.54
CA CYS A 3 16.96 -11.11 57.22
C CYS A 3 17.05 -12.60 57.60
N LEU A 4 18.19 -13.23 57.28
CA LEU A 4 18.95 -14.24 58.04
C LEU A 4 18.40 -14.77 59.38
N ARG A 5 18.45 -16.11 59.57
CA ARG A 5 19.32 -16.85 60.53
C ARG A 5 18.87 -18.33 60.61
N ARG A 6 19.69 -19.35 60.30
CA ARG A 6 20.92 -19.92 60.92
C ARG A 6 20.68 -20.91 62.09
N PHE A 7 21.23 -22.12 61.86
CA PHE A 7 21.87 -23.08 62.77
C PHE A 7 21.04 -24.11 63.57
N GLY A 8 21.53 -25.37 63.48
CA GLY A 8 21.25 -26.43 64.44
C GLY A 8 21.77 -27.80 64.04
N VAL A 9 23.10 -27.98 63.95
CA VAL A 9 23.74 -29.32 63.94
C VAL A 9 23.96 -29.77 65.38
N ARG A 10 23.52 -30.97 65.75
CA ARG A 10 24.11 -31.77 66.84
C ARG A 10 24.04 -33.26 66.50
N THR A 11 25.22 -33.85 66.42
CA THR A 11 25.57 -35.27 66.41
C THR A 11 25.41 -35.89 67.80
N TYR A 12 24.98 -37.16 67.91
CA TYR A 12 25.57 -38.20 68.80
C TYR A 12 25.10 -39.62 68.40
N THR A 13 26.02 -40.37 67.80
CA THR A 13 26.43 -41.77 68.07
C THR A 13 25.43 -42.86 68.54
N THR A 14 25.22 -43.81 67.62
CA THR A 14 25.34 -45.29 67.73
C THR A 14 24.63 -46.09 68.83
N ALA A 15 23.68 -46.95 68.42
CA ALA A 15 23.58 -48.34 68.89
C ALA A 15 22.97 -49.24 67.79
N PHE A 16 23.43 -50.48 67.76
CA PHE A 16 23.50 -51.42 66.64
C PHE A 16 22.23 -52.29 66.47
N LEU A 17 22.01 -52.74 65.23
CA LEU A 17 21.37 -54.01 64.81
C LEU A 17 19.87 -54.27 65.09
N LEU A 18 19.06 -54.15 64.03
CA LEU A 18 18.08 -55.18 63.67
C LEU A 18 18.00 -55.30 62.14
N LEU A 19 18.21 -56.54 61.68
CA LEU A 19 18.33 -57.00 60.30
C LEU A 19 17.02 -56.85 59.49
N PHE A 20 17.20 -56.50 58.22
CA PHE A 20 16.52 -57.01 57.02
C PHE A 20 15.00 -56.83 56.86
N LEU A 21 14.61 -55.98 55.89
CA LEU A 21 13.87 -56.34 54.65
C LEU A 21 13.28 -55.09 53.96
N LEU A 22 14.10 -54.13 53.53
CA LEU A 22 13.64 -53.04 52.66
C LEU A 22 14.80 -52.60 51.74
N GLY A 23 15.00 -53.34 50.65
CA GLY A 23 16.13 -53.07 49.76
C GLY A 23 16.03 -53.78 48.42
N SER A 24 14.93 -53.62 47.70
CA SER A 24 14.85 -54.12 46.31
C SER A 24 13.72 -53.51 45.46
N SER A 25 13.19 -52.33 45.78
CA SER A 25 12.14 -51.69 44.98
C SER A 25 12.51 -50.34 44.37
N VAL A 26 13.59 -49.69 44.83
CA VAL A 26 14.03 -48.39 44.25
C VAL A 26 14.99 -48.58 43.07
N SER A 27 15.65 -49.73 42.95
CA SER A 27 16.54 -50.00 41.81
C SER A 27 15.78 -50.46 40.57
N ALA A 28 14.62 -51.10 40.71
CA ALA A 28 13.89 -51.67 39.57
C ALA A 28 13.15 -50.62 38.74
N THR A 29 12.59 -49.58 39.34
CA THR A 29 11.96 -48.46 38.62
C THR A 29 12.99 -47.53 37.99
N PHE A 30 14.12 -47.29 38.66
CA PHE A 30 15.22 -46.51 38.10
C PHE A 30 15.95 -47.29 36.98
N LEU A 31 16.21 -48.60 37.18
CA LEU A 31 16.74 -49.46 36.12
C LEU A 31 15.74 -49.65 34.97
N ALA A 32 14.44 -49.77 35.23
CA ALA A 32 13.41 -49.87 34.19
C ALA A 32 13.24 -48.55 33.42
N GLN A 33 13.37 -47.38 34.06
CA GLN A 33 13.45 -46.11 33.35
C GLN A 33 14.71 -46.01 32.50
N THR A 34 15.88 -46.42 33.02
CA THR A 34 17.12 -46.43 32.22
C THR A 34 17.16 -47.50 31.12
N LEU A 35 16.42 -48.60 31.27
CA LEU A 35 16.27 -49.65 30.25
C LEU A 35 15.23 -49.27 29.18
N ALA A 36 14.17 -48.55 29.56
CA ALA A 36 13.21 -47.97 28.61
C ALA A 36 13.85 -46.87 27.75
N ASP A 37 14.70 -46.03 28.36
CA ASP A 37 15.52 -45.01 27.65
C ASP A 37 16.53 -45.63 26.67
N SER A 38 16.88 -46.91 26.87
CA SER A 38 17.82 -47.65 26.02
C SER A 38 17.19 -48.35 24.82
N GLN A 39 15.85 -48.33 24.70
CA GLN A 39 15.09 -48.98 23.61
C GLN A 39 14.32 -48.02 22.71
N GLU A 40 14.47 -46.71 22.90
CA GLU A 40 13.79 -45.72 22.07
C GLU A 40 14.37 -45.77 20.64
N THR A 41 13.58 -46.32 19.72
CA THR A 41 13.99 -46.43 18.32
C THR A 41 13.89 -45.07 17.63
N ARG A 42 14.67 -44.89 16.56
CA ARG A 42 14.58 -43.70 15.71
C ARG A 42 13.15 -43.51 15.18
N GLU A 43 12.49 -44.60 14.78
CA GLU A 43 11.09 -44.58 14.35
C GLU A 43 10.14 -44.13 15.46
N ASP A 44 10.29 -44.60 16.71
CA ASP A 44 9.44 -44.16 17.84
C ASP A 44 9.58 -42.66 18.11
N LEU A 45 10.82 -42.18 18.19
CA LEU A 45 11.13 -40.76 18.35
C LEU A 45 10.50 -39.91 17.23
N TYR A 46 10.60 -40.38 15.99
CA TYR A 46 10.03 -39.68 14.84
C TYR A 46 8.49 -39.64 14.90
N THR A 47 7.84 -40.75 15.23
CA THR A 47 6.38 -40.81 15.39
C THR A 47 5.90 -39.85 16.49
N ARG A 48 6.59 -39.81 17.63
CA ARG A 48 6.26 -38.89 18.72
C ARG A 48 6.50 -37.43 18.35
N ALA A 49 7.55 -37.15 17.57
CA ALA A 49 7.79 -35.80 17.05
C ALA A 49 6.61 -35.34 16.16
N GLN A 50 6.14 -36.22 15.25
CA GLN A 50 4.98 -35.93 14.42
C GLN A 50 3.69 -35.76 15.23
N GLU A 51 3.51 -36.53 16.32
CA GLU A 51 2.39 -36.34 17.24
C GLU A 51 2.45 -35.02 17.98
N ALA A 52 3.60 -34.64 18.53
CA ALA A 52 3.81 -33.35 19.17
C ALA A 52 3.52 -32.20 18.20
N GLN A 53 4.04 -32.31 16.97
CA GLN A 53 3.77 -31.35 15.89
C GLN A 53 2.27 -31.24 15.57
N ARG A 54 1.55 -32.36 15.44
CA ARG A 54 0.10 -32.36 15.19
C ARG A 54 -0.70 -31.74 16.34
N ARG A 55 -0.21 -31.85 17.58
CA ARG A 55 -0.81 -31.20 18.76
C ARG A 55 -0.46 -29.71 18.88
N GLY A 56 0.41 -29.18 18.00
CA GLY A 56 0.90 -27.80 18.08
C GLY A 56 1.97 -27.58 19.16
N ASP A 57 2.47 -28.66 19.78
CA ASP A 57 3.59 -28.59 20.73
C ASP A 57 4.91 -28.57 19.96
N PHE A 58 5.19 -27.43 19.32
CA PHE A 58 6.34 -27.26 18.44
C PHE A 58 7.68 -27.37 19.19
N ARG A 59 7.71 -27.02 20.48
CA ARG A 59 8.92 -27.16 21.29
C ARG A 59 9.26 -28.61 21.55
N ALA A 60 8.30 -29.41 22.02
CA ALA A 60 8.51 -30.85 22.19
C ALA A 60 8.82 -31.54 20.86
N ALA A 61 8.15 -31.14 19.77
CA ALA A 61 8.43 -31.66 18.44
C ALA A 61 9.88 -31.35 17.99
N ALA A 62 10.37 -30.13 18.22
CA ALA A 62 11.75 -29.75 17.92
C ALA A 62 12.76 -30.61 18.70
N GLU A 63 12.56 -30.79 20.00
CA GLU A 63 13.42 -31.63 20.84
C GLU A 63 13.45 -33.08 20.36
N LEU A 64 12.30 -33.65 19.99
CA LEU A 64 12.19 -35.01 19.47
C LEU A 64 12.82 -35.16 18.08
N TYR A 65 12.61 -34.21 17.16
CA TYR A 65 13.29 -34.23 15.86
C TYR A 65 14.81 -34.09 16.00
N GLN A 66 15.29 -33.28 16.95
CA GLN A 66 16.71 -33.18 17.27
C GLN A 66 17.24 -34.52 17.83
N ALA A 67 16.47 -35.22 18.67
CA ALA A 67 16.84 -36.55 19.16
C ALA A 67 16.94 -37.58 18.02
N VAL A 68 16.04 -37.54 17.03
CA VAL A 68 16.14 -38.34 15.80
C VAL A 68 17.44 -38.05 15.05
N LEU A 69 17.77 -36.76 14.86
CA LEU A 69 19.00 -36.34 14.15
C LEU A 69 20.29 -36.65 14.91
N ASN A 70 20.25 -36.75 16.23
CA ASN A 70 21.39 -37.20 17.04
C ASN A 70 21.71 -38.68 16.78
N ARG A 71 20.73 -39.49 16.37
CA ARG A 71 20.91 -40.90 15.97
C ARG A 71 21.30 -41.01 14.49
N ASP A 72 20.71 -40.20 13.62
CA ASP A 72 20.99 -40.18 12.20
C ASP A 72 21.05 -38.74 11.64
N PRO A 73 22.26 -38.14 11.56
CA PRO A 73 22.41 -36.74 11.20
C PRO A 73 22.10 -36.39 9.73
N ARG A 74 21.98 -37.37 8.84
CA ARG A 74 21.87 -37.17 7.37
C ARG A 74 20.43 -37.16 6.84
N LEU A 75 19.44 -37.21 7.74
CA LEU A 75 18.03 -37.20 7.37
C LEU A 75 17.58 -35.77 7.02
N ALA A 76 17.76 -35.38 5.76
CA ALA A 76 17.44 -34.04 5.27
C ALA A 76 15.98 -33.63 5.55
N GLU A 77 15.02 -34.54 5.37
CA GLU A 77 13.60 -34.30 5.63
C GLU A 77 13.30 -34.11 7.13
N VAL A 78 13.95 -34.88 8.00
CA VAL A 78 13.80 -34.71 9.46
C VAL A 78 14.41 -33.38 9.89
N ARG A 79 15.55 -33.01 9.31
CA ARG A 79 16.17 -31.71 9.54
C ARG A 79 15.32 -30.56 9.03
N ALA A 80 14.63 -30.73 7.90
CA ALA A 80 13.63 -29.79 7.42
C ALA A 80 12.46 -29.66 8.40
N ASN A 81 11.98 -30.77 8.97
CA ASN A 81 10.93 -30.73 9.99
C ASN A 81 11.38 -30.01 11.26
N LEU A 82 12.62 -30.23 11.72
CA LEU A 82 13.20 -29.46 12.83
C LEU A 82 13.24 -27.96 12.52
N GLY A 83 13.72 -27.58 11.34
CA GLY A 83 13.73 -26.19 10.89
C GLY A 83 12.32 -25.58 10.87
N LEU A 84 11.32 -26.35 10.45
CA LEU A 84 9.91 -25.93 10.51
C LEU A 84 9.44 -25.71 11.95
N MET A 85 9.86 -26.54 12.91
CA MET A 85 9.50 -26.32 14.31
C MET A 85 10.13 -25.03 14.86
N HIS A 86 11.41 -24.78 14.55
CA HIS A 86 12.06 -23.52 14.91
C HIS A 86 11.36 -22.31 14.25
N HIS A 87 10.91 -22.43 13.00
CA HIS A 87 10.09 -21.39 12.34
C HIS A 87 8.79 -21.12 13.12
N MET A 88 8.04 -22.17 13.47
CA MET A 88 6.77 -22.04 14.21
C MET A 88 6.97 -21.44 15.62
N LEU A 89 8.15 -21.60 16.20
CA LEU A 89 8.53 -21.00 17.48
C LEU A 89 9.03 -19.55 17.36
N GLY A 90 9.18 -19.01 16.14
CA GLY A 90 9.77 -17.69 15.88
C GLY A 90 11.29 -17.65 16.02
N GLU A 91 11.94 -18.81 16.12
CA GLU A 91 13.39 -18.97 16.25
C GLU A 91 14.07 -18.95 14.87
N TYR A 92 13.82 -17.88 14.09
CA TYR A 92 14.24 -17.78 12.69
C TYR A 92 15.73 -18.05 12.44
N PRO A 93 16.70 -17.60 13.29
CA PRO A 93 18.10 -17.94 13.09
C PRO A 93 18.40 -19.44 13.16
N ALA A 94 17.73 -20.18 14.06
CA ALA A 94 17.88 -21.62 14.20
C ALA A 94 17.23 -22.33 13.00
N ALA A 95 16.01 -21.91 12.62
CA ALA A 95 15.31 -22.42 11.44
C ALA A 95 16.15 -22.30 10.15
N ILE A 96 16.72 -21.11 9.90
CA ILE A 96 17.63 -20.87 8.77
C ILE A 96 18.82 -21.82 8.78
N SER A 97 19.41 -22.09 9.95
CA SER A 97 20.54 -23.02 10.09
C SER A 97 20.14 -24.44 9.68
N ASP A 98 19.00 -24.93 10.18
CA ASP A 98 18.50 -26.27 9.89
C ASP A 98 18.08 -26.43 8.43
N PHE A 99 17.37 -25.45 7.86
CA PHE A 99 17.00 -25.49 6.45
C PHE A 99 18.22 -25.45 5.53
N ARG A 100 19.23 -24.63 5.82
CA ARG A 100 20.50 -24.63 5.06
C ARG A 100 21.17 -26.00 5.13
N ALA A 101 21.15 -26.63 6.30
CA ALA A 101 21.73 -27.94 6.48
C ALA A 101 20.94 -29.03 5.73
N ALA A 102 19.60 -28.99 5.75
CA ALA A 102 18.77 -29.90 4.97
C ALA A 102 19.01 -29.75 3.45
N LEU A 103 19.16 -28.51 2.96
CA LEU A 103 19.41 -28.22 1.55
C LEU A 103 20.83 -28.58 1.08
N ARG A 104 21.81 -28.71 1.98
CA ARG A 104 23.13 -29.26 1.61
C ARG A 104 23.03 -30.71 1.17
N ASP A 105 22.18 -31.49 1.84
CA ASP A 105 21.99 -32.91 1.55
C ASP A 105 20.98 -33.12 0.42
N LYS A 106 19.88 -32.34 0.40
CA LYS A 106 18.82 -32.45 -0.62
C LYS A 106 18.34 -31.06 -1.10
N PRO A 107 18.97 -30.47 -2.13
CA PRO A 107 18.64 -29.13 -2.63
C PRO A 107 17.23 -28.96 -3.22
N SER A 108 16.56 -30.06 -3.57
CA SER A 108 15.23 -30.07 -4.21
C SER A 108 14.07 -30.07 -3.22
N LEU A 109 14.33 -30.00 -1.91
CA LEU A 109 13.26 -29.92 -0.91
C LEU A 109 12.56 -28.57 -1.00
N PHE A 110 11.25 -28.60 -1.28
CA PHE A 110 10.42 -27.40 -1.40
C PHE A 110 10.34 -26.60 -0.08
N VAL A 111 9.94 -27.26 1.02
CA VAL A 111 9.72 -26.63 2.33
C VAL A 111 10.94 -25.85 2.83
N PRO A 112 12.18 -26.40 2.86
CA PRO A 112 13.36 -25.63 3.22
C PRO A 112 13.67 -24.46 2.29
N ASN A 113 13.46 -24.57 0.98
CA ASN A 113 13.65 -23.43 0.07
C ASN A 113 12.64 -22.31 0.37
N LEU A 114 11.37 -22.66 0.57
CA LEU A 114 10.32 -21.68 0.91
C LEU A 114 10.63 -20.98 2.24
N PHE A 115 10.77 -21.75 3.32
CA PHE A 115 10.89 -21.16 4.66
C PHE A 115 12.23 -20.50 4.92
N LEU A 116 13.34 -20.96 4.32
CA LEU A 116 14.61 -20.23 4.40
C LEU A 116 14.48 -18.84 3.74
N GLY A 117 13.75 -18.76 2.64
CA GLY A 117 13.35 -17.51 2.01
C GLY A 117 12.53 -16.61 2.94
N LEU A 118 11.45 -17.13 3.50
CA LEU A 118 10.55 -16.40 4.39
C LEU A 118 11.24 -15.95 5.69
N ASP A 119 12.01 -16.83 6.33
CA ASP A 119 12.75 -16.53 7.56
C ASP A 119 13.86 -15.52 7.33
N SER A 120 14.51 -15.57 6.16
CA SER A 120 15.47 -14.55 5.75
C SER A 120 14.83 -13.16 5.65
N LEU A 121 13.55 -13.07 5.26
CA LEU A 121 12.81 -11.80 5.28
C LEU A 121 12.51 -11.33 6.70
N GLN A 122 12.14 -12.25 7.61
CA GLN A 122 11.89 -11.92 9.02
C GLN A 122 13.13 -11.34 9.70
N VAL A 123 14.32 -11.86 9.37
CA VAL A 123 15.60 -11.32 9.88
C VAL A 123 16.16 -10.17 9.04
N GLN A 124 15.31 -9.50 8.24
CA GLN A 124 15.64 -8.32 7.41
C GLN A 124 16.81 -8.55 6.43
N LYS A 125 16.91 -9.75 5.84
CA LYS A 125 17.91 -10.12 4.83
C LYS A 125 17.25 -10.43 3.47
N PRO A 126 16.57 -9.47 2.83
CA PRO A 126 15.82 -9.70 1.60
C PRO A 126 16.69 -10.18 0.42
N ARG A 127 17.95 -9.71 0.31
CA ARG A 127 18.87 -10.20 -0.74
C ARG A 127 19.18 -11.70 -0.62
N GLN A 128 19.27 -12.22 0.61
CA GLN A 128 19.56 -13.63 0.85
C GLN A 128 18.33 -14.51 0.61
N ALA A 129 17.12 -13.96 0.76
CA ALA A 129 15.86 -14.67 0.57
C ALA A 129 15.60 -15.07 -0.89
N ILE A 130 15.90 -14.16 -1.84
CA ILE A 130 15.55 -14.29 -3.27
C ILE A 130 15.92 -15.64 -3.89
N PRO A 131 17.17 -16.13 -3.86
CA PRO A 131 17.52 -17.37 -4.55
C PRO A 131 16.75 -18.60 -4.03
N TYR A 132 16.41 -18.63 -2.74
CA TYR A 132 15.64 -19.73 -2.16
C TYR A 132 14.16 -19.63 -2.51
N LEU A 133 13.60 -18.42 -2.54
CA LEU A 133 12.23 -18.19 -2.97
C LEU A 133 12.03 -18.43 -4.47
N GLU A 134 13.01 -18.05 -5.32
CA GLU A 134 13.04 -18.38 -6.74
C GLU A 134 13.07 -19.91 -6.91
N ARG A 135 13.93 -20.60 -6.14
CA ARG A 135 13.96 -22.07 -6.18
C ARG A 135 12.68 -22.71 -5.69
N ALA A 136 12.04 -22.18 -4.65
CA ALA A 136 10.74 -22.65 -4.18
C ALA A 136 9.67 -22.47 -5.26
N HIS A 137 9.66 -21.33 -5.93
CA HIS A 137 8.75 -21.04 -7.05
C HIS A 137 8.98 -21.99 -8.24
N GLU A 138 10.22 -22.32 -8.57
CA GLU A 138 10.53 -23.32 -9.60
C GLU A 138 10.03 -24.72 -9.23
N LEU A 139 10.20 -25.12 -7.96
CA LEU A 139 9.80 -26.44 -7.46
C LEU A 139 8.27 -26.59 -7.38
N ASN A 140 7.56 -25.50 -7.05
CA ASN A 140 6.11 -25.46 -7.03
C ASN A 140 5.58 -24.12 -7.58
N PRO A 141 5.36 -24.01 -8.91
CA PRO A 141 4.91 -22.77 -9.55
C PRO A 141 3.50 -22.31 -9.15
N ARG A 142 2.72 -23.17 -8.50
CA ARG A 142 1.35 -22.88 -8.05
C ARG A 142 1.28 -22.45 -6.58
N ASP A 143 2.39 -22.52 -5.85
CA ASP A 143 2.46 -22.04 -4.47
C ASP A 143 2.48 -20.50 -4.44
N GLU A 144 1.47 -19.91 -3.81
CA GLU A 144 1.38 -18.46 -3.72
C GLU A 144 2.36 -17.85 -2.70
N GLN A 145 2.80 -18.62 -1.70
CA GLN A 145 3.69 -18.12 -0.64
C GLN A 145 5.09 -17.80 -1.18
N ALA A 146 5.60 -18.60 -2.12
CA ALA A 146 6.87 -18.35 -2.78
C ALA A 146 6.87 -17.00 -3.54
N VAL A 147 5.83 -16.74 -4.33
CA VAL A 147 5.72 -15.47 -5.09
C VAL A 147 5.38 -14.28 -4.20
N LEU A 148 4.59 -14.45 -3.14
CA LEU A 148 4.40 -13.43 -2.09
C LEU A 148 5.71 -13.09 -1.38
N GLY A 149 6.52 -14.11 -1.09
CA GLY A 149 7.87 -13.94 -0.55
C GLY A 149 8.76 -13.13 -1.50
N LEU A 150 8.76 -13.45 -2.80
CA LEU A 150 9.54 -12.71 -3.81
C LEU A 150 9.10 -11.26 -3.90
N GLY A 151 7.79 -10.99 -3.92
CA GLY A 151 7.23 -9.64 -3.87
C GLY A 151 7.75 -8.85 -2.66
N ARG A 152 7.71 -9.46 -1.46
CA ARG A 152 8.23 -8.85 -0.21
C ARG A 152 9.73 -8.58 -0.28
N ALA A 153 10.51 -9.54 -0.77
CA ALA A 153 11.95 -9.39 -0.93
C ALA A 153 12.30 -8.23 -1.87
N TYR A 154 11.67 -8.16 -3.04
CA TYR A 154 11.95 -7.11 -4.01
C TYR A 154 11.45 -5.73 -3.55
N ARG A 155 10.31 -5.65 -2.85
CA ARG A 155 9.82 -4.39 -2.27
C ARG A 155 10.77 -3.87 -1.20
N ALA A 156 11.25 -4.73 -0.30
CA ALA A 156 12.24 -4.38 0.72
C ALA A 156 13.59 -3.92 0.13
N LEU A 157 13.90 -4.28 -1.11
CA LEU A 157 15.08 -3.81 -1.85
C LEU A 157 14.82 -2.55 -2.68
N GLY A 158 13.61 -1.99 -2.65
CA GLY A 158 13.21 -0.85 -3.48
C GLY A 158 13.01 -1.19 -4.96
N ASN A 159 13.02 -2.48 -5.35
CA ASN A 159 12.73 -2.88 -6.72
C ASN A 159 11.22 -3.05 -6.90
N LEU A 160 10.53 -1.91 -6.95
CA LEU A 160 9.07 -1.83 -6.95
C LEU A 160 8.45 -2.48 -8.19
N SER A 161 9.07 -2.38 -9.37
CA SER A 161 8.55 -2.99 -10.60
C SER A 161 8.54 -4.52 -10.51
N LYS A 162 9.61 -5.16 -9.99
CA LYS A 162 9.61 -6.61 -9.76
C LYS A 162 8.65 -7.02 -8.66
N ALA A 163 8.60 -6.25 -7.56
CA ALA A 163 7.66 -6.51 -6.48
C ALA A 163 6.21 -6.54 -6.97
N CYS A 164 5.83 -5.53 -7.76
CA CYS A 164 4.52 -5.43 -8.39
C CYS A 164 4.21 -6.67 -9.23
N ALA A 165 5.14 -7.13 -10.08
CA ALA A 165 4.93 -8.30 -10.93
C ALA A 165 4.68 -9.58 -10.11
N TYR A 166 5.44 -9.82 -9.04
CA TYR A 166 5.26 -11.00 -8.19
C TYR A 166 3.99 -10.94 -7.34
N TYR A 167 3.61 -9.78 -6.81
CA TYR A 167 2.33 -9.65 -6.09
C TYR A 167 1.12 -9.77 -7.02
N ASP A 168 1.20 -9.21 -8.23
CA ASP A 168 0.19 -9.37 -9.28
C ASP A 168 0.07 -10.85 -9.72
N GLN A 169 1.18 -11.60 -9.75
CA GLN A 169 1.14 -13.06 -9.92
C GLN A 169 0.49 -13.77 -8.72
N ALA A 170 0.81 -13.38 -7.49
CA ALA A 170 0.21 -13.95 -6.28
C ALA A 170 -1.31 -13.75 -6.25
N ALA A 171 -1.78 -12.53 -6.59
CA ALA A 171 -3.19 -12.20 -6.68
C ALA A 171 -3.91 -12.99 -7.78
N ARG A 172 -3.22 -13.36 -8.87
CA ARG A 172 -3.78 -14.27 -9.89
C ARG A 172 -3.85 -15.73 -9.44
N LEU A 173 -2.85 -16.21 -8.71
CA LEU A 173 -2.83 -17.59 -8.21
C LEU A 173 -3.94 -17.81 -7.18
N ASN A 174 -4.17 -16.82 -6.31
CA ASN A 174 -5.26 -16.83 -5.35
C ASN A 174 -5.94 -15.45 -5.29
N PRO A 175 -7.04 -15.26 -6.05
CA PRO A 175 -7.81 -14.01 -6.05
C PRO A 175 -8.41 -13.62 -4.71
N GLY A 176 -8.55 -14.55 -3.76
CA GLY A 176 -9.02 -14.29 -2.40
C GLY A 176 -7.90 -13.93 -1.41
N ASN A 177 -6.63 -13.89 -1.85
CA ASN A 177 -5.52 -13.61 -0.94
C ASN A 177 -5.41 -12.11 -0.65
N VAL A 178 -5.90 -11.72 0.53
CA VAL A 178 -5.87 -10.34 1.02
C VAL A 178 -4.46 -9.78 1.09
N ASP A 179 -3.48 -10.55 1.58
CA ASP A 179 -2.10 -10.06 1.70
C ASP A 179 -1.48 -9.80 0.31
N ALA A 180 -1.84 -10.58 -0.73
CA ALA A 180 -1.40 -10.33 -2.10
C ALA A 180 -1.92 -9.00 -2.63
N HIS A 181 -3.23 -8.77 -2.49
CA HIS A 181 -3.89 -7.54 -2.90
C HIS A 181 -3.37 -6.34 -2.12
N PHE A 182 -3.29 -6.44 -0.79
CA PHE A 182 -2.78 -5.36 0.04
C PHE A 182 -1.35 -4.97 -0.35
N ASN A 183 -0.44 -5.95 -0.47
CA ASN A 183 0.94 -5.66 -0.82
C ASN A 183 1.08 -5.14 -2.26
N LEU A 184 0.25 -5.61 -3.19
CA LEU A 184 0.21 -5.08 -4.56
C LEU A 184 -0.27 -3.62 -4.57
N GLY A 185 -1.35 -3.31 -3.87
CA GLY A 185 -1.88 -1.95 -3.72
C GLY A 185 -0.87 -0.99 -3.10
N MET A 186 -0.23 -1.40 -2.00
CA MET A 186 0.86 -0.61 -1.39
C MET A 186 2.05 -0.44 -2.34
N THR A 187 2.38 -1.46 -3.14
CA THR A 187 3.44 -1.35 -4.14
C THR A 187 3.07 -0.35 -5.24
N TYR A 188 1.81 -0.29 -5.66
CA TYR A 188 1.35 0.74 -6.60
C TYR A 188 1.44 2.16 -6.02
N ILE A 189 1.14 2.35 -4.73
CA ILE A 189 1.35 3.64 -4.04
C ILE A 189 2.84 4.00 -4.02
N ASP A 190 3.71 3.06 -3.69
CA ASP A 190 5.16 3.28 -3.70
C ASP A 190 5.65 3.60 -5.13
N LEU A 191 5.12 2.92 -6.15
CA LEU A 191 5.42 3.16 -7.57
C LEU A 191 4.95 4.52 -8.04
N GLU A 192 3.78 4.96 -7.60
CA GLU A 192 3.23 6.29 -7.90
C GLU A 192 4.16 7.37 -7.36
N LYS A 193 4.56 7.28 -6.08
CA LYS A 193 5.51 8.20 -5.45
C LYS A 193 6.87 8.22 -6.17
N ASP A 194 7.48 7.06 -6.42
CA ASP A 194 8.74 6.96 -7.19
C ASP A 194 8.59 7.55 -8.60
N SER A 195 7.44 7.34 -9.24
CA SER A 195 7.17 7.89 -10.57
C SER A 195 7.01 9.41 -10.56
N VAL A 196 6.33 9.98 -9.56
CA VAL A 196 6.25 11.44 -9.36
C VAL A 196 7.63 12.03 -9.12
N GLU A 197 8.44 11.41 -8.25
CA GLU A 197 9.81 11.86 -7.99
C GLU A 197 10.69 11.78 -9.25
N ARG A 198 10.56 10.72 -10.06
CA ARG A 198 11.29 10.59 -11.33
C ARG A 198 10.82 11.61 -12.35
N LEU A 199 9.51 11.84 -12.48
CA LEU A 199 8.98 12.87 -13.37
C LEU A 199 9.46 14.26 -12.95
N ALA A 200 9.43 14.57 -11.66
CA ALA A 200 9.93 15.85 -11.13
C ALA A 200 11.43 16.02 -11.35
N ARG A 201 12.21 14.94 -11.27
CA ARG A 201 13.63 14.94 -11.62
C ARG A 201 13.83 15.17 -13.12
N TYR A 202 13.31 14.30 -13.99
CA TYR A 202 13.54 14.44 -15.43
C TYR A 202 12.90 15.71 -16.02
N HIS A 203 11.82 16.23 -15.41
CA HIS A 203 10.97 17.28 -15.95
C HIS A 203 10.38 18.21 -14.88
N SER A 204 11.23 18.91 -14.14
CA SER A 204 10.84 19.75 -12.99
C SER A 204 9.80 20.85 -13.28
N ASN A 205 9.78 21.40 -14.50
CA ASN A 205 8.81 22.41 -14.94
C ASN A 205 7.78 21.90 -15.94
N SER A 206 7.59 20.58 -16.01
CA SER A 206 6.70 20.02 -16.99
C SER A 206 5.22 20.30 -16.70
N PRO A 207 4.42 20.62 -17.73
CA PRO A 207 2.97 20.74 -17.62
C PRO A 207 2.30 19.47 -17.09
N TYR A 208 2.88 18.29 -17.33
CA TYR A 208 2.39 17.02 -16.80
C TYR A 208 2.48 16.95 -15.27
N LEU A 209 3.59 17.42 -14.69
CA LEU A 209 3.75 17.46 -13.23
C LEU A 209 2.79 18.46 -12.59
N GLN A 210 2.57 19.61 -13.24
CA GLN A 210 1.62 20.61 -12.77
C GLN A 210 0.17 20.13 -12.88
N ALA A 211 -0.17 19.37 -13.93
CA ALA A 211 -1.48 18.73 -14.08
C ALA A 211 -1.71 17.68 -13.00
N LEU A 212 -0.72 16.84 -12.68
CA LEU A 212 -0.81 15.88 -11.57
C LEU A 212 -1.00 16.57 -10.21
N ALA A 213 -0.31 17.70 -9.99
CA ALA A 213 -0.53 18.50 -8.78
C ALA A 213 -1.95 19.10 -8.72
N ALA A 214 -2.52 19.50 -9.86
CA ALA A 214 -3.90 19.97 -9.94
C ALA A 214 -4.90 18.83 -9.65
N HIS A 215 -4.65 17.65 -10.19
CA HIS A 215 -5.42 16.43 -9.93
C HIS A 215 -5.42 16.08 -8.43
N LEU A 216 -4.26 16.09 -7.78
CA LEU A 216 -4.14 15.85 -6.35
C LEU A 216 -4.96 16.86 -5.51
N PHE A 217 -4.92 18.15 -5.86
CA PHE A 217 -5.76 19.14 -5.19
C PHE A 217 -7.26 18.88 -5.40
N ALA A 218 -7.67 18.46 -6.59
CA ALA A 218 -9.06 18.13 -6.85
C ALA A 218 -9.52 16.93 -5.98
N GLN A 219 -8.68 15.91 -5.82
CA GLN A 219 -8.99 14.76 -4.96
C GLN A 219 -9.09 15.11 -3.49
N GLN A 220 -8.27 16.06 -3.02
CA GLN A 220 -8.34 16.59 -1.67
C GLN A 220 -9.55 17.50 -1.43
N GLY A 221 -10.42 17.69 -2.44
CA GLY A 221 -11.54 18.64 -2.38
C GLY A 221 -11.14 20.10 -2.49
N ARG A 222 -9.85 20.39 -2.73
CA ARG A 222 -9.29 21.74 -2.90
C ARG A 222 -9.48 22.23 -4.34
N PHE A 223 -10.73 22.28 -4.78
CA PHE A 223 -11.07 22.56 -6.19
C PHE A 223 -10.57 23.93 -6.67
N GLY A 224 -10.54 24.95 -5.80
CA GLY A 224 -10.00 26.27 -6.15
C GLY A 224 -8.52 26.24 -6.55
N ASP A 225 -7.69 25.54 -5.78
CA ASP A 225 -6.26 25.37 -6.07
C ASP A 225 -6.05 24.53 -7.34
N ALA A 226 -6.85 23.49 -7.52
CA ALA A 226 -6.85 22.65 -8.72
C ALA A 226 -7.14 23.47 -9.98
N ILE A 227 -8.21 24.28 -9.96
CA ILE A 227 -8.63 25.12 -11.09
C ILE A 227 -7.54 26.11 -11.50
N VAL A 228 -6.91 26.78 -10.53
CA VAL A 228 -5.80 27.71 -10.79
C VAL A 228 -4.64 27.00 -11.49
N LYS A 229 -4.25 25.82 -11.00
CA LYS A 229 -3.18 25.04 -11.62
C LYS A 229 -3.54 24.52 -13.01
N TYR A 230 -4.74 23.98 -13.21
CA TYR A 230 -5.18 23.50 -14.52
C TYR A 230 -5.15 24.62 -15.57
N ARG A 231 -5.66 25.82 -15.25
CA ARG A 231 -5.61 26.99 -16.15
C ARG A 231 -4.18 27.36 -16.53
N LYS A 232 -3.27 27.38 -15.55
CA LYS A 232 -1.85 27.64 -15.80
C LYS A 232 -1.22 26.62 -16.75
N VAL A 233 -1.61 25.35 -16.66
CA VAL A 233 -1.13 24.31 -17.58
C VAL A 233 -1.68 24.54 -18.99
N LEU A 234 -2.96 24.87 -19.13
CA LEU A 234 -3.58 25.18 -20.42
C LEU A 234 -2.93 26.40 -21.11
N GLU A 235 -2.53 27.41 -20.34
CA GLU A 235 -1.80 28.58 -20.84
C GLU A 235 -0.42 28.24 -21.41
N SER A 236 0.21 27.14 -20.97
CA SER A 236 1.54 26.72 -21.44
C SER A 236 1.55 26.12 -22.85
N GLY A 237 0.39 25.74 -23.39
CA GLY A 237 0.25 25.13 -24.71
C GLY A 237 0.66 23.65 -24.82
N ALA A 238 1.21 23.05 -23.77
CA ALA A 238 1.66 21.65 -23.74
C ALA A 238 0.89 20.81 -22.70
N ALA A 239 -0.43 20.84 -22.75
CA ALA A 239 -1.28 20.13 -21.79
C ALA A 239 -1.34 18.61 -22.06
N PRO A 240 -1.55 17.77 -21.04
CA PRO A 240 -1.98 16.39 -21.24
C PRO A 240 -3.29 16.31 -22.05
N PRO A 241 -3.54 15.20 -22.75
CA PRO A 241 -4.82 14.97 -23.43
C PRO A 241 -6.00 15.15 -22.46
N CYS A 242 -7.11 15.71 -22.95
CA CYS A 242 -8.34 15.88 -22.17
C CYS A 242 -8.25 16.80 -20.93
N LEU A 243 -7.20 17.62 -20.76
CA LEU A 243 -7.02 18.41 -19.54
C LEU A 243 -8.18 19.39 -19.26
N ARG A 244 -8.82 19.97 -20.29
CA ARG A 244 -9.98 20.86 -20.04
C ARG A 244 -11.17 20.10 -19.49
N ALA A 245 -11.29 18.81 -19.79
CA ALA A 245 -12.31 17.98 -19.16
C ALA A 245 -12.03 17.83 -17.66
N GLU A 246 -10.78 17.56 -17.26
CA GLU A 246 -10.41 17.49 -15.83
C GLU A 246 -10.70 18.83 -15.10
N LEU A 247 -10.37 19.96 -15.73
CA LEU A 247 -10.75 21.30 -15.24
C LEU A 247 -12.28 21.45 -15.13
N GLY A 248 -13.03 21.01 -16.14
CA GLY A 248 -14.48 21.03 -16.14
C GLY A 248 -15.07 20.25 -14.97
N PHE A 249 -14.55 19.05 -14.66
CA PHE A 249 -15.00 18.29 -13.49
C PHE A 249 -14.67 19.01 -12.17
N ALA A 250 -13.50 19.62 -12.04
CA ALA A 250 -13.17 20.42 -10.86
C ALA A 250 -14.12 21.62 -10.68
N LEU A 251 -14.51 22.29 -11.78
CA LEU A 251 -15.50 23.38 -11.79
C LEU A 251 -16.89 22.90 -11.40
N VAL A 252 -17.33 21.71 -11.88
CA VAL A 252 -18.60 21.10 -11.46
C VAL A 252 -18.60 20.85 -9.96
N GLN A 253 -17.52 20.29 -9.39
CA GLN A 253 -17.44 20.02 -7.96
C GLN A 253 -17.35 21.31 -7.11
N GLN A 254 -16.79 22.39 -7.67
CA GLN A 254 -16.82 23.71 -7.04
C GLN A 254 -18.22 24.36 -7.10
N GLY A 255 -19.09 23.91 -8.02
CA GLY A 255 -20.45 24.44 -8.21
C GLY A 255 -20.59 25.41 -9.40
N ASP A 256 -19.55 25.64 -10.20
CA ASP A 256 -19.59 26.50 -11.39
C ASP A 256 -19.87 25.70 -12.67
N SER A 257 -21.10 25.15 -12.75
CA SER A 257 -21.57 24.41 -13.92
C SER A 257 -21.50 25.20 -15.24
N PRO A 258 -21.84 26.50 -15.30
CA PRO A 258 -21.71 27.28 -16.54
C PRO A 258 -20.28 27.41 -17.05
N ALA A 259 -19.28 27.59 -16.16
CA ALA A 259 -17.88 27.57 -16.57
C ALA A 259 -17.44 26.18 -17.01
N ALA A 260 -17.83 25.13 -16.28
CA ALA A 260 -17.53 23.76 -16.66
C ALA A 260 -18.06 23.41 -18.06
N GLU A 261 -19.30 23.81 -18.38
CA GLU A 261 -19.91 23.57 -19.69
C GLU A 261 -19.09 24.21 -20.82
N ARG A 262 -18.59 25.44 -20.62
CA ARG A 262 -17.71 26.10 -21.60
C ARG A 262 -16.41 25.32 -21.81
N GLU A 263 -15.78 24.82 -20.75
CA GLU A 263 -14.55 24.04 -20.85
C GLU A 263 -14.78 22.69 -21.56
N PHE A 264 -15.87 21.97 -21.24
CA PHE A 264 -16.21 20.72 -21.92
C PHE A 264 -16.50 20.92 -23.41
N ARG A 265 -17.25 21.98 -23.77
CA ARG A 265 -17.52 22.29 -25.18
C ARG A 265 -16.24 22.71 -25.92
N ALA A 266 -15.40 23.53 -25.29
CA ALA A 266 -14.11 23.92 -25.85
C ALA A 266 -13.19 22.71 -26.07
N GLU A 267 -13.17 21.73 -25.15
CA GLU A 267 -12.45 20.47 -25.36
C GLU A 267 -12.98 19.72 -26.57
N LEU A 268 -14.30 19.59 -26.74
CA LEU A 268 -14.88 18.86 -27.87
C LEU A 268 -14.70 19.56 -29.22
N GLU A 269 -14.52 20.88 -29.24
CA GLU A 269 -14.16 21.64 -30.44
C GLU A 269 -12.74 21.32 -30.93
N HIS A 270 -11.78 21.13 -30.01
CA HIS A 270 -10.38 20.87 -30.32
C HIS A 270 -10.05 19.36 -30.40
N SER A 271 -10.64 18.59 -29.50
CA SER A 271 -10.45 17.15 -29.29
C SER A 271 -11.81 16.43 -29.28
N PRO A 272 -12.48 16.24 -30.44
CA PRO A 272 -13.80 15.58 -30.49
C PRO A 272 -13.82 14.13 -29.98
N HIS A 273 -12.64 13.53 -29.80
CA HIS A 273 -12.42 12.17 -29.29
C HIS A 273 -12.32 12.11 -27.76
N CYS A 274 -12.23 13.25 -27.06
CA CYS A 274 -12.17 13.29 -25.60
C CYS A 274 -13.54 12.94 -24.99
N LEU A 275 -13.78 11.66 -24.74
CA LEU A 275 -15.07 11.18 -24.22
C LEU A 275 -15.36 11.68 -22.81
N MET A 276 -14.33 12.02 -22.01
CA MET A 276 -14.49 12.64 -20.70
C MET A 276 -15.24 13.97 -20.77
N ALA A 277 -15.06 14.77 -21.82
CA ALA A 277 -15.78 16.03 -21.97
C ALA A 277 -17.28 15.82 -22.25
N ARG A 278 -17.64 14.81 -23.06
CA ARG A 278 -19.04 14.41 -23.26
C ARG A 278 -19.67 13.89 -21.96
N LEU A 279 -18.92 13.10 -21.18
CA LEU A 279 -19.35 12.65 -19.86
C LEU A 279 -19.59 13.82 -18.92
N GLY A 280 -18.74 14.84 -18.98
CA GLY A 280 -18.91 16.11 -18.27
C GLY A 280 -20.20 16.86 -18.63
N LEU A 281 -20.55 16.93 -19.92
CA LEU A 281 -21.83 17.49 -20.37
C LEU A 281 -23.02 16.68 -19.87
N ALA A 282 -22.93 15.35 -19.89
CA ALA A 282 -23.95 14.49 -19.28
C ALA A 282 -24.09 14.76 -17.77
N ARG A 283 -22.96 14.90 -17.06
CA ARG A 283 -22.91 15.23 -15.62
C ARG A 283 -23.58 16.56 -15.28
N ILE A 284 -23.37 17.59 -16.11
CA ILE A 284 -24.04 18.90 -15.94
C ILE A 284 -25.54 18.74 -16.21
N ALA A 285 -25.93 18.01 -17.26
CA ALA A 285 -27.33 17.77 -17.60
C ALA A 285 -28.09 17.07 -16.48
N VAL A 286 -27.49 16.04 -15.87
CA VAL A 286 -28.06 15.32 -14.71
C VAL A 286 -28.24 16.28 -13.53
N GLY A 287 -27.20 17.05 -13.17
CA GLY A 287 -27.28 18.03 -12.07
C GLY A 287 -28.35 19.11 -12.29
N GLY A 288 -28.47 19.59 -13.53
CA GLY A 288 -29.49 20.55 -13.96
C GLY A 288 -30.90 19.98 -14.09
N GLY A 289 -31.09 18.66 -13.97
CA GLY A 289 -32.39 17.99 -14.16
C GLY A 289 -32.82 17.84 -15.63
N ASN A 290 -31.94 18.11 -16.60
CA ASN A 290 -32.23 17.95 -18.03
C ASN A 290 -31.93 16.51 -18.49
N MET A 291 -32.84 15.59 -18.17
CA MET A 291 -32.64 14.17 -18.45
C MET A 291 -32.60 13.83 -19.95
N THR A 292 -33.30 14.59 -20.80
CA THR A 292 -33.25 14.39 -22.25
C THR A 292 -31.84 14.64 -22.79
N MET A 293 -31.21 15.74 -22.37
CA MET A 293 -29.82 16.03 -22.76
C MET A 293 -28.85 15.01 -22.16
N ALA A 294 -29.03 14.65 -20.88
CA ALA A 294 -28.20 13.65 -20.21
C ALA A 294 -28.21 12.31 -20.95
N LEU A 295 -29.40 11.75 -21.22
CA LEU A 295 -29.55 10.49 -21.93
C LEU A 295 -29.04 10.57 -23.37
N GLY A 296 -29.17 11.72 -24.04
CA GLY A 296 -28.61 11.94 -25.38
C GLY A 296 -27.08 11.91 -25.42
N GLU A 297 -26.40 12.48 -24.43
CA GLU A 297 -24.93 12.37 -24.32
C GLU A 297 -24.48 10.96 -23.92
N LEU A 298 -25.15 10.33 -22.94
CA LEU A 298 -24.84 8.97 -22.51
C LEU A 298 -25.07 7.93 -23.62
N SER A 299 -26.10 8.11 -24.45
CA SER A 299 -26.37 7.27 -25.61
C SER A 299 -25.27 7.38 -26.65
N ARG A 300 -24.74 8.57 -26.89
CA ARG A 300 -23.60 8.78 -27.79
C ARG A 300 -22.32 8.15 -27.25
N LEU A 301 -22.03 8.33 -25.96
CA LEU A 301 -20.89 7.67 -25.30
C LEU A 301 -20.98 6.14 -25.46
N TRP A 302 -22.14 5.56 -25.18
CA TRP A 302 -22.37 4.12 -25.32
C TRP A 302 -22.21 3.59 -26.75
N GLN A 303 -22.59 4.39 -27.75
CA GLN A 303 -22.41 4.01 -29.15
C GLN A 303 -20.95 4.09 -29.60
N ILE A 304 -20.17 5.05 -29.07
CA ILE A 304 -18.75 5.21 -29.42
C ILE A 304 -17.91 4.17 -28.68
N ASP A 305 -17.99 4.15 -27.35
CA ASP A 305 -17.20 3.23 -26.53
C ASP A 305 -17.94 2.89 -25.21
N ARG A 306 -18.43 1.65 -25.16
CA ARG A 306 -19.16 1.12 -23.99
C ARG A 306 -18.27 0.90 -22.78
N HIS A 307 -17.01 0.50 -22.97
CA HIS A 307 -16.10 0.23 -21.86
C HIS A 307 -15.60 1.53 -21.26
N PHE A 308 -15.34 2.55 -22.09
CA PHE A 308 -15.11 3.92 -21.60
C PHE A 308 -16.27 4.33 -20.68
N LEU A 309 -17.52 4.26 -21.17
CA LEU A 309 -18.64 4.70 -20.35
C LEU A 309 -18.70 3.92 -19.04
N ALA A 310 -18.62 2.58 -19.11
CA ALA A 310 -18.64 1.70 -17.94
C ALA A 310 -17.53 2.01 -16.91
N ALA A 311 -16.32 2.30 -17.38
CA ALA A 311 -15.16 2.59 -16.52
C ALA A 311 -15.26 3.96 -15.84
N HIS A 312 -15.89 4.94 -16.49
CA HIS A 312 -15.93 6.33 -16.02
C HIS A 312 -17.28 6.76 -15.45
N VAL A 313 -18.27 5.86 -15.42
CA VAL A 313 -19.60 6.12 -14.84
C VAL A 313 -19.57 6.84 -13.47
N PRO A 314 -18.67 6.52 -12.51
CA PRO A 314 -18.65 7.18 -11.21
C PRO A 314 -18.59 8.71 -11.28
N GLN A 315 -17.85 9.25 -12.26
CA GLN A 315 -17.71 10.69 -12.49
C GLN A 315 -19.05 11.37 -12.85
N LEU A 316 -20.06 10.60 -13.27
CA LEU A 316 -21.41 11.07 -13.54
C LEU A 316 -22.19 11.46 -12.29
N TRP A 317 -21.81 10.97 -11.11
CA TRP A 317 -22.59 11.19 -9.87
C TRP A 317 -21.80 11.56 -8.62
N VAL A 318 -20.47 11.55 -8.66
CA VAL A 318 -19.66 12.13 -7.57
C VAL A 318 -20.11 13.57 -7.29
N GLY A 319 -20.42 13.85 -6.01
CA GLY A 319 -20.86 15.17 -5.55
C GLY A 319 -22.28 15.59 -5.98
N LEU A 320 -23.08 14.70 -6.58
CA LEU A 320 -24.50 14.98 -6.84
C LEU A 320 -25.37 14.80 -5.61
N ASP A 321 -26.43 15.60 -5.56
CA ASP A 321 -27.52 15.44 -4.59
C ASP A 321 -28.23 14.08 -4.81
N PRO A 322 -28.51 13.29 -3.74
CA PRO A 322 -29.24 12.03 -3.83
C PRO A 322 -30.56 12.11 -4.60
N ASP A 323 -31.29 13.23 -4.53
CA ASP A 323 -32.57 13.41 -5.22
C ASP A 323 -32.38 13.48 -6.74
N LYS A 324 -31.29 14.10 -7.21
CA LYS A 324 -30.96 14.14 -8.65
C LYS A 324 -30.62 12.76 -9.18
N ILE A 325 -29.94 11.97 -8.36
CA ILE A 325 -29.57 10.59 -8.70
C ILE A 325 -30.81 9.69 -8.69
N ALA A 326 -31.72 9.88 -7.73
CA ALA A 326 -33.01 9.20 -7.70
C ALA A 326 -33.86 9.52 -8.94
N ALA A 327 -33.91 10.79 -9.36
CA ALA A 327 -34.62 11.20 -10.56
C ALA A 327 -34.07 10.54 -11.84
N LEU A 328 -32.74 10.40 -11.94
CA LEU A 328 -32.10 9.68 -13.05
C LEU A 328 -32.51 8.19 -13.06
N ASP A 329 -32.45 7.52 -11.91
CA ASP A 329 -32.87 6.11 -11.77
C ASP A 329 -34.35 5.91 -12.12
N THR A 330 -35.25 6.78 -11.63
CA THR A 330 -36.67 6.75 -12.00
C THR A 330 -36.86 6.92 -13.51
N THR A 331 -36.12 7.85 -14.12
CA THR A 331 -36.17 8.06 -15.57
C THR A 331 -35.72 6.82 -16.33
N LEU A 332 -34.58 6.23 -15.93
CA LEU A 332 -34.03 4.99 -16.50
C LEU A 332 -35.03 3.82 -16.39
N GLN A 333 -35.83 3.76 -15.32
CA GLN A 333 -36.87 2.74 -15.12
C GLN A 333 -38.13 3.00 -15.96
N ALA A 334 -38.51 4.27 -16.15
CA ALA A 334 -39.69 4.66 -16.90
C ALA A 334 -39.48 4.55 -18.43
N THR A 335 -38.24 4.72 -18.90
CA THR A 335 -37.90 4.62 -20.32
C THR A 335 -37.83 3.17 -20.78
N GLY A 336 -38.97 2.62 -21.20
CA GLY A 336 -39.05 1.54 -22.18
C GLY A 336 -39.01 2.06 -23.63
N SER A 337 -38.25 3.12 -23.92
CA SER A 337 -38.32 3.88 -25.17
C SER A 337 -37.35 3.37 -26.24
N ALA A 338 -37.79 3.44 -27.50
CA ALA A 338 -37.04 3.00 -28.69
C ALA A 338 -35.73 3.78 -28.96
N ASP A 339 -35.50 4.90 -28.26
CA ASP A 339 -34.41 5.84 -28.52
C ASP A 339 -33.16 5.64 -27.64
N ILE A 340 -33.24 4.80 -26.58
CA ILE A 340 -32.08 4.46 -25.74
C ILE A 340 -31.41 3.20 -26.29
N PRO A 341 -30.09 3.20 -26.55
CA PRO A 341 -29.39 2.02 -27.00
C PRO A 341 -29.58 0.82 -26.06
N ALA A 342 -29.78 -0.36 -26.64
CA ALA A 342 -29.90 -1.60 -25.88
C ALA A 342 -28.68 -1.80 -24.96
N GLY A 343 -28.96 -2.15 -23.70
CA GLY A 343 -27.96 -2.41 -22.66
C GLY A 343 -27.47 -1.18 -21.88
N LEU A 344 -27.67 0.05 -22.38
CA LEU A 344 -27.21 1.27 -21.69
C LEU A 344 -27.88 1.44 -20.32
N THR A 345 -29.21 1.32 -20.28
CA THR A 345 -29.99 1.44 -19.04
C THR A 345 -29.50 0.45 -17.98
N GLU A 346 -29.26 -0.80 -18.37
CA GLU A 346 -28.79 -1.82 -17.45
C GLU A 346 -27.37 -1.51 -16.94
N ALA A 347 -26.46 -1.11 -17.83
CA ALA A 347 -25.10 -0.73 -17.43
C ALA A 347 -25.08 0.43 -16.43
N LEU A 348 -25.86 1.48 -16.68
CA LEU A 348 -25.98 2.62 -15.77
C LEU A 348 -26.63 2.23 -14.44
N ARG A 349 -27.64 1.36 -14.45
CA ARG A 349 -28.30 0.89 -13.22
C ARG A 349 -27.39 -0.01 -12.39
N VAL A 350 -26.61 -0.90 -13.02
CA VAL A 350 -25.61 -1.72 -12.32
C VAL A 350 -24.59 -0.82 -11.64
N ALA A 351 -24.05 0.17 -12.36
CA ALA A 351 -23.11 1.13 -11.80
C ALA A 351 -23.73 1.97 -10.67
N LEU A 352 -24.97 2.44 -10.85
CA LEU A 352 -25.67 3.23 -9.84
C LEU A 352 -26.01 2.42 -8.58
N ASN A 353 -26.47 1.19 -8.75
CA ASN A 353 -26.76 0.29 -7.63
C ASN A 353 -25.50 -0.07 -6.85
N ARG A 354 -24.37 -0.24 -7.54
CA ARG A 354 -23.05 -0.41 -6.92
C ARG A 354 -22.71 0.82 -6.07
N TRP A 355 -22.78 2.02 -6.66
CA TRP A 355 -22.51 3.28 -5.97
C TRP A 355 -23.41 3.51 -4.73
N ARG A 356 -24.72 3.18 -4.81
CA ARG A 356 -25.65 3.33 -3.68
C ARG A 356 -25.37 2.38 -2.52
N ARG A 357 -24.93 1.16 -2.79
CA ARG A 357 -24.74 0.12 -1.76
C ARG A 357 -23.43 0.30 -0.99
N GLN A 358 -22.40 0.86 -1.62
CA GLN A 358 -21.14 1.23 -0.99
C GLN A 358 -20.62 2.51 -1.68
N PRO A 359 -20.62 3.67 -0.98
CA PRO A 359 -20.09 4.92 -1.56
C PRO A 359 -18.57 4.86 -1.77
N VAL A 360 -17.91 3.87 -1.17
CA VAL A 360 -16.52 3.49 -1.44
C VAL A 360 -16.57 2.36 -2.46
N GLU A 361 -16.05 2.61 -3.66
CA GLU A 361 -16.20 1.71 -4.79
C GLU A 361 -15.55 0.36 -4.49
N ALA A 362 -16.36 -0.69 -4.49
CA ALA A 362 -15.90 -2.04 -4.80
C ALA A 362 -15.79 -2.20 -6.33
N PHE A 363 -14.65 -1.85 -6.92
CA PHE A 363 -14.36 -2.24 -8.30
C PHE A 363 -14.15 -3.75 -8.36
N ALA A 364 -15.18 -4.49 -8.78
CA ALA A 364 -15.06 -5.90 -9.10
C ALA A 364 -15.73 -6.27 -10.44
N GLU A 365 -14.94 -7.06 -11.17
CA GLU A 365 -15.24 -8.03 -12.24
C GLU A 365 -15.89 -7.51 -13.53
N ASP A 366 -15.05 -7.11 -14.50
CA ASP A 366 -15.07 -7.66 -15.86
C ASP A 366 -13.91 -7.13 -16.70
N SER A 367 -12.70 -7.41 -16.25
CA SER A 367 -11.50 -7.33 -17.09
C SER A 367 -10.65 -8.54 -16.79
N ALA A 368 -11.23 -9.72 -17.03
CA ALA A 368 -10.46 -10.94 -17.07
C ALA A 368 -9.29 -10.70 -18.03
N ILE A 369 -8.09 -10.68 -17.46
CA ILE A 369 -6.82 -10.70 -18.17
C ILE A 369 -6.90 -11.91 -19.12
N PRO A 370 -6.76 -11.74 -20.45
CA PRO A 370 -6.45 -12.87 -21.30
C PRO A 370 -5.16 -13.48 -20.72
N PRO A 371 -5.16 -14.77 -20.34
CA PRO A 371 -3.98 -15.38 -19.74
C PRO A 371 -2.75 -15.16 -20.62
N ASP A 372 -1.58 -14.96 -20.00
CA ASP A 372 -0.29 -15.01 -20.69
C ASP A 372 -0.28 -16.24 -21.59
N GLY A 373 -0.30 -16.02 -22.91
CA GLY A 373 -0.45 -17.11 -23.88
C GLY A 373 -1.41 -16.88 -25.04
N ALA A 374 -1.97 -15.67 -25.25
CA ALA A 374 -2.60 -15.34 -26.52
C ALA A 374 -1.61 -15.63 -27.66
N VAL A 375 -1.98 -16.59 -28.52
CA VAL A 375 -1.13 -17.11 -29.59
C VAL A 375 -0.65 -15.95 -30.45
N GLN A 376 0.68 -15.83 -30.53
CA GLN A 376 1.38 -14.79 -31.27
C GLN A 376 0.95 -14.81 -32.74
N PRO A 377 0.51 -13.68 -33.33
CA PRO A 377 0.52 -13.58 -34.78
C PRO A 377 1.99 -13.58 -35.24
N PRO A 378 2.39 -14.47 -36.18
CA PRO A 378 3.68 -14.34 -36.87
C PRO A 378 3.63 -13.08 -37.75
N GLY A 379 3.90 -11.92 -37.16
CA GLY A 379 3.86 -10.64 -37.85
C GLY A 379 5.25 -10.15 -38.28
N ARG A 380 5.39 -9.81 -39.57
CA ARG A 380 6.49 -8.97 -40.09
C ARG A 380 6.36 -7.57 -39.51
N ALA A 381 7.46 -6.80 -39.45
CA ALA A 381 7.47 -5.42 -38.92
C ALA A 381 6.38 -4.51 -39.54
N THR A 382 6.02 -4.76 -40.81
CA THR A 382 4.94 -4.08 -41.52
C THR A 382 3.57 -4.23 -40.84
N ALA A 383 3.27 -5.41 -40.27
CA ALA A 383 2.00 -5.67 -39.60
C ALA A 383 1.83 -4.86 -38.31
N VAL A 384 2.93 -4.58 -37.58
CA VAL A 384 2.91 -3.74 -36.38
C VAL A 384 2.63 -2.28 -36.75
N ASP A 385 3.26 -1.79 -37.83
CA ASP A 385 3.06 -0.42 -38.31
C ASP A 385 1.64 -0.22 -38.88
N ASP A 386 1.07 -1.24 -39.54
CA ASP A 386 -0.34 -1.27 -39.98
C ASP A 386 -1.31 -1.23 -38.81
N ALA A 387 -1.11 -2.08 -37.79
CA ALA A 387 -1.92 -2.11 -36.59
C ALA A 387 -1.89 -0.76 -35.88
N ARG A 388 -0.71 -0.12 -35.77
CA ARG A 388 -0.56 1.21 -35.20
C ARG A 388 -1.35 2.26 -35.97
N ARG A 389 -1.26 2.32 -37.30
CA ARG A 389 -2.05 3.28 -38.11
C ARG A 389 -3.55 3.11 -37.90
N LYS A 390 -4.02 1.86 -37.89
CA LYS A 390 -5.43 1.54 -37.65
C LYS A 390 -5.87 1.96 -36.23
N ALA A 391 -5.04 1.70 -35.24
CA ALA A 391 -5.30 2.11 -33.86
C ALA A 391 -5.35 3.63 -33.69
N THR A 392 -4.46 4.38 -34.35
CA THR A 392 -4.50 5.85 -34.37
C THR A 392 -5.83 6.36 -34.93
N GLN A 393 -6.36 5.71 -35.97
CA GLN A 393 -7.66 6.06 -36.52
C GLN A 393 -8.78 5.83 -35.49
N TYR A 394 -8.81 4.67 -34.82
CA TYR A 394 -9.80 4.41 -33.76
C TYR A 394 -9.70 5.41 -32.61
N TYR A 395 -8.48 5.71 -32.16
CA TYR A 395 -8.24 6.69 -31.10
C TYR A 395 -8.75 8.08 -31.48
N SER A 396 -8.47 8.55 -32.71
CA SER A 396 -8.96 9.84 -33.21
C SER A 396 -10.50 9.93 -33.32
N GLN A 397 -11.19 8.79 -33.30
CA GLN A 397 -12.66 8.70 -33.30
C GLN A 397 -13.24 8.57 -31.88
N GLY A 398 -12.38 8.51 -30.84
CA GLY A 398 -12.77 8.25 -29.46
C GLY A 398 -13.06 6.78 -29.16
N SER A 399 -12.82 5.85 -30.10
CA SER A 399 -12.95 4.42 -29.83
C SER A 399 -11.67 3.88 -29.20
N GLY A 400 -11.50 4.16 -27.91
CA GLY A 400 -10.38 3.65 -27.11
C GLY A 400 -10.34 2.13 -27.13
N THR A 401 -11.49 1.47 -27.06
CA THR A 401 -11.57 0.01 -26.92
C THR A 401 -11.09 -0.69 -28.18
N ASP A 402 -11.47 -0.19 -29.35
CA ASP A 402 -11.00 -0.75 -30.62
C ASP A 402 -9.53 -0.43 -30.85
N CYS A 403 -9.06 0.75 -30.42
CA CYS A 403 -7.64 1.08 -30.40
C CYS A 403 -6.84 0.10 -29.53
N LEU A 404 -7.26 -0.11 -28.29
CA LEU A 404 -6.69 -1.04 -27.32
C LEU A 404 -6.61 -2.45 -27.91
N LYS A 405 -7.74 -3.01 -28.37
CA LYS A 405 -7.81 -4.36 -28.95
C LYS A 405 -6.92 -4.54 -30.16
N THR A 406 -6.70 -3.47 -30.94
CA THR A 406 -5.84 -3.50 -32.12
C THR A 406 -4.35 -3.57 -31.75
N LEU A 407 -3.93 -2.89 -30.67
CA LEU A 407 -2.53 -2.77 -30.27
C LEU A 407 -2.06 -3.79 -29.24
N GLN A 408 -2.93 -4.19 -28.29
CA GLN A 408 -2.58 -5.04 -27.16
C GLN A 408 -1.86 -6.35 -27.56
N PRO A 409 -2.27 -7.08 -28.63
CA PRO A 409 -1.56 -8.30 -29.05
C PRO A 409 -0.11 -8.07 -29.51
N TRP A 410 0.24 -6.83 -29.85
CA TRP A 410 1.57 -6.44 -30.33
C TRP A 410 2.47 -5.87 -29.23
N LEU A 411 1.98 -5.74 -27.98
CA LEU A 411 2.68 -5.07 -26.86
C LEU A 411 4.19 -5.38 -26.77
N PRO A 412 4.67 -6.64 -26.84
CA PRO A 412 6.11 -6.94 -26.75
C PRO A 412 6.96 -6.38 -27.90
N ARG A 413 6.35 -6.04 -29.03
CA ARG A 413 7.01 -5.56 -30.26
C ARG A 413 6.73 -4.08 -30.55
N LEU A 414 5.91 -3.40 -29.74
CA LEU A 414 5.60 -2.00 -29.96
C LEU A 414 6.83 -1.12 -29.73
N ARG A 415 7.04 -0.19 -30.65
CA ARG A 415 8.02 0.91 -30.52
C ARG A 415 7.43 2.04 -29.64
N PRO A 416 8.23 3.00 -29.16
CA PRO A 416 7.76 4.03 -28.22
C PRO A 416 6.43 4.70 -28.56
N GLN A 417 6.24 5.13 -29.81
CA GLN A 417 4.98 5.74 -30.27
C GLN A 417 3.77 4.80 -30.16
N GLY A 418 3.96 3.50 -30.41
CA GLY A 418 2.90 2.49 -30.28
C GLY A 418 2.61 2.16 -28.82
N LEU A 419 3.63 2.13 -27.96
CA LEU A 419 3.47 1.94 -26.52
C LEU A 419 2.71 3.11 -25.88
N LEU A 420 3.04 4.34 -26.27
CA LEU A 420 2.33 5.53 -25.80
C LEU A 420 0.86 5.50 -26.22
N LEU A 421 0.57 5.24 -27.50
CA LEU A 421 -0.80 5.15 -27.99
C LEU A 421 -1.59 4.03 -27.29
N LEU A 422 -0.95 2.88 -27.04
CA LEU A 422 -1.56 1.80 -26.27
C LEU A 422 -1.86 2.24 -24.83
N ALA A 423 -0.97 2.99 -24.18
CA ALA A 423 -1.19 3.50 -22.84
C ALA A 423 -2.40 4.43 -22.77
N GLU A 424 -2.53 5.35 -23.73
CA GLU A 424 -3.65 6.29 -23.86
C GLU A 424 -4.97 5.57 -24.11
N CYS A 425 -5.01 4.70 -25.12
CA CYS A 425 -6.21 3.93 -25.44
C CYS A 425 -6.66 3.03 -24.29
N ALA A 426 -5.70 2.38 -23.61
CA ALA A 426 -5.99 1.54 -22.47
C ALA A 426 -6.54 2.35 -21.29
N TYR A 427 -5.98 3.53 -21.01
CA TYR A 427 -6.48 4.41 -19.95
C TYR A 427 -7.90 4.87 -20.23
N ASP A 428 -8.16 5.35 -21.45
CA ASP A 428 -9.49 5.82 -21.85
C ASP A 428 -10.52 4.70 -21.75
N SER A 429 -10.19 3.49 -22.20
CA SER A 429 -11.09 2.32 -22.12
C SER A 429 -11.25 1.72 -20.72
N GLY A 430 -10.50 2.19 -19.72
CA GLY A 430 -10.51 1.65 -18.36
C GLY A 430 -9.66 0.40 -18.12
N ASP A 431 -8.84 -0.03 -19.10
CA ASP A 431 -7.82 -1.07 -18.90
C ASP A 431 -6.54 -0.45 -18.31
N PHE A 432 -6.63 -0.05 -17.05
CA PHE A 432 -5.53 0.62 -16.34
C PHE A 432 -4.29 -0.26 -16.20
N ARG A 433 -4.45 -1.60 -16.20
CA ARG A 433 -3.32 -2.54 -16.14
C ARG A 433 -2.51 -2.53 -17.43
N THR A 434 -3.17 -2.59 -18.59
CA THR A 434 -2.46 -2.46 -19.88
C THR A 434 -1.84 -1.08 -20.03
N SER A 435 -2.52 -0.03 -19.56
CA SER A 435 -1.97 1.33 -19.56
C SER A 435 -0.70 1.45 -18.69
N PHE A 436 -0.72 0.87 -17.49
CA PHE A 436 0.45 0.80 -16.61
C PHE A 436 1.61 0.03 -17.26
N VAL A 437 1.36 -1.18 -17.79
CA VAL A 437 2.41 -2.04 -18.37
C VAL A 437 3.03 -1.40 -19.62
N SER A 438 2.21 -0.84 -20.51
CA SER A 438 2.69 -0.16 -21.72
C SER A 438 3.50 1.10 -21.38
N SER A 439 3.07 1.89 -20.40
CA SER A 439 3.83 3.03 -19.87
C SER A 439 5.16 2.60 -19.25
N GLN A 440 5.16 1.54 -18.45
CA GLN A 440 6.38 0.98 -17.86
C GLN A 440 7.36 0.46 -18.93
N GLN A 441 6.86 -0.22 -19.97
CA GLN A 441 7.69 -0.70 -21.07
C GLN A 441 8.24 0.47 -21.90
N LEU A 442 7.45 1.54 -22.10
CA LEU A 442 7.92 2.76 -22.74
C LEU A 442 9.05 3.40 -21.93
N LEU A 443 8.91 3.50 -20.61
CA LEU A 443 9.94 4.05 -19.72
C LEU A 443 11.23 3.21 -19.66
N ASN A 444 11.15 1.90 -19.93
CA ASN A 444 12.34 1.07 -20.07
C ASN A 444 13.13 1.40 -21.34
N ALA A 445 12.45 1.85 -22.40
CA ALA A 445 13.05 2.24 -23.67
C ALA A 445 13.44 3.73 -23.72
N ASP A 446 12.66 4.58 -23.06
CA ASP A 446 12.82 6.04 -22.98
C ASP A 446 12.46 6.54 -21.57
N PRO A 447 13.42 6.51 -20.62
CA PRO A 447 13.20 6.97 -19.25
C PRO A 447 12.86 8.46 -19.13
N GLN A 448 13.11 9.26 -20.17
CA GLN A 448 12.82 10.69 -20.19
C GLN A 448 11.44 10.99 -20.77
N ASN A 449 10.61 9.98 -21.06
CA ASN A 449 9.29 10.23 -21.60
C ASN A 449 8.32 10.77 -20.53
N ALA A 450 8.06 12.08 -20.52
CA ALA A 450 7.21 12.72 -19.51
C ALA A 450 5.76 12.20 -19.51
N LEU A 451 5.22 11.89 -20.70
CA LEU A 451 3.85 11.41 -20.85
C LEU A 451 3.71 9.94 -20.40
N ALA A 452 4.75 9.12 -20.59
CA ALA A 452 4.78 7.78 -20.04
C ALA A 452 4.81 7.79 -18.50
N TRP A 453 5.56 8.71 -17.88
CA TRP A 453 5.50 8.92 -16.44
C TRP A 453 4.11 9.39 -15.99
N TYR A 454 3.51 10.35 -16.71
CA TYR A 454 2.16 10.83 -16.43
C TYR A 454 1.14 9.69 -16.41
N TRP A 455 1.10 8.86 -17.46
CA TRP A 455 0.17 7.72 -17.53
C TRP A 455 0.47 6.65 -16.48
N ARG A 456 1.76 6.36 -16.22
CA ARG A 456 2.13 5.43 -15.14
C ARG A 456 1.67 5.92 -13.77
N ILE A 457 1.76 7.22 -13.49
CA ILE A 457 1.30 7.80 -12.21
C ILE A 457 -0.22 7.65 -12.10
N LYS A 458 -0.98 8.16 -13.08
CA LYS A 458 -2.45 8.09 -13.08
C LYS A 458 -2.96 6.65 -12.97
N THR A 459 -2.31 5.70 -13.65
CA THR A 459 -2.71 4.29 -13.61
C THR A 459 -2.31 3.59 -12.31
N SER A 460 -1.10 3.85 -11.78
CA SER A 460 -0.69 3.32 -10.47
C SER A 460 -1.64 3.79 -9.38
N GLU A 461 -2.05 5.05 -9.47
CA GLU A 461 -2.99 5.65 -8.53
C GLU A 461 -4.33 4.88 -8.50
N ILE A 462 -4.92 4.62 -9.67
CA ILE A 462 -6.19 3.89 -9.81
C ILE A 462 -6.03 2.42 -9.43
N LEU A 463 -4.97 1.76 -9.91
CA LEU A 463 -4.70 0.35 -9.62
C LEU A 463 -4.49 0.09 -8.13
N ALA A 464 -3.84 1.02 -7.42
CA ALA A 464 -3.70 0.93 -5.98
C ALA A 464 -5.07 0.83 -5.29
N VAL A 465 -6.00 1.75 -5.60
CA VAL A 465 -7.35 1.75 -5.02
C VAL A 465 -8.09 0.47 -5.39
N ASN A 466 -8.10 0.11 -6.68
CA ASN A 466 -8.83 -1.06 -7.17
C ASN A 466 -8.41 -2.35 -6.47
N VAL A 467 -7.10 -2.57 -6.33
CA VAL A 467 -6.57 -3.79 -5.72
C VAL A 467 -6.80 -3.80 -4.19
N LEU A 468 -6.61 -2.65 -3.52
CA LEU A 468 -6.89 -2.55 -2.09
C LEU A 468 -8.36 -2.85 -1.78
N VAL A 469 -9.24 -2.30 -2.59
CA VAL A 469 -10.66 -2.59 -2.56
C VAL A 469 -10.97 -4.08 -2.76
N GLN A 470 -10.26 -4.77 -3.66
CA GLN A 470 -10.41 -6.22 -3.84
C GLN A 470 -9.99 -6.99 -2.58
N ALA A 471 -8.96 -6.54 -1.86
CA ALA A 471 -8.64 -7.06 -0.53
C ALA A 471 -9.83 -6.88 0.44
N GLY A 472 -10.46 -5.70 0.43
CA GLY A 472 -11.73 -5.39 1.11
C GLY A 472 -12.86 -6.38 0.83
N ALA A 473 -13.08 -6.66 -0.46
CA ALA A 473 -14.15 -7.54 -0.91
C ALA A 473 -13.87 -9.02 -0.61
N ALA A 474 -12.59 -9.44 -0.55
CA ALA A 474 -12.20 -10.82 -0.24
C ALA A 474 -12.48 -11.19 1.22
N GLU A 475 -12.28 -10.26 2.15
CA GLU A 475 -12.61 -10.45 3.58
C GLU A 475 -13.41 -9.26 4.15
N PRO A 476 -14.71 -9.12 3.81
CA PRO A 476 -15.52 -7.95 4.18
C PRO A 476 -15.79 -7.78 5.68
N ASN A 477 -15.49 -8.79 6.49
CA ASN A 477 -15.69 -8.79 7.94
C ASN A 477 -14.35 -8.84 8.70
N SER A 478 -13.24 -8.50 8.05
CA SER A 478 -11.90 -8.51 8.65
C SER A 478 -11.54 -7.09 9.11
N PRO A 479 -11.45 -6.82 10.43
CA PRO A 479 -11.03 -5.52 10.95
C PRO A 479 -9.69 -5.08 10.37
N LYS A 480 -8.74 -6.03 10.27
CA LYS A 480 -7.42 -5.82 9.67
C LYS A 480 -7.52 -5.22 8.27
N VAL A 481 -8.40 -5.73 7.41
CA VAL A 481 -8.54 -5.24 6.03
C VAL A 481 -9.04 -3.80 6.00
N HIS A 482 -10.03 -3.50 6.83
CA HIS A 482 -10.56 -2.14 6.94
C HIS A 482 -9.53 -1.15 7.52
N VAL A 483 -8.69 -1.56 8.48
CA VAL A 483 -7.55 -0.75 8.95
C VAL A 483 -6.58 -0.45 7.80
N LEU A 484 -6.22 -1.47 7.04
CA LEU A 484 -5.28 -1.35 5.93
C LEU A 484 -5.81 -0.45 4.79
N LEU A 485 -7.11 -0.51 4.51
CA LEU A 485 -7.78 0.40 3.57
C LEU A 485 -7.79 1.84 4.12
N GLY A 486 -8.12 2.00 5.40
CA GLY A 486 -8.10 3.29 6.09
C GLY A 486 -6.71 3.94 6.02
N ASP A 487 -5.65 3.18 6.27
CA ASP A 487 -4.26 3.66 6.19
C ASP A 487 -3.89 4.11 4.77
N ALA A 488 -4.34 3.38 3.76
CA ALA A 488 -4.11 3.74 2.36
C ALA A 488 -4.84 5.04 1.97
N TYR A 489 -6.12 5.19 2.37
CA TYR A 489 -6.87 6.42 2.13
C TYR A 489 -6.30 7.62 2.90
N ARG A 490 -5.93 7.44 4.18
CA ARG A 490 -5.31 8.49 5.00
C ARG A 490 -4.00 8.94 4.39
N GLY A 491 -3.15 8.02 3.94
CA GLY A 491 -1.90 8.33 3.25
C GLY A 491 -2.07 9.15 1.96
N ARG A 492 -3.27 9.16 1.37
CA ARG A 492 -3.67 9.99 0.22
C ARG A 492 -4.43 11.27 0.61
N GLN A 493 -4.59 11.53 1.90
CA GLN A 493 -5.40 12.62 2.45
C GLN A 493 -6.89 12.54 2.06
N MET A 494 -7.36 11.34 1.72
CA MET A 494 -8.78 11.03 1.50
C MET A 494 -9.43 10.73 2.86
N PHE A 495 -9.50 11.75 3.70
CA PHE A 495 -9.83 11.58 5.12
C PHE A 495 -11.23 11.04 5.38
N LYS A 496 -12.21 11.35 4.52
CA LYS A 496 -13.59 10.85 4.66
C LYS A 496 -13.69 9.36 4.40
N GLU A 497 -12.99 8.89 3.38
CA GLU A 497 -12.89 7.48 3.01
C GLU A 497 -12.11 6.70 4.07
N ALA A 498 -11.01 7.28 4.56
CA ALA A 498 -10.25 6.71 5.67
C ALA A 498 -11.10 6.53 6.94
N GLU A 499 -11.81 7.59 7.35
CA GLU A 499 -12.73 7.59 8.49
C GLU A 499 -13.79 6.49 8.37
N ALA A 500 -14.39 6.32 7.19
CA ALA A 500 -15.40 5.30 6.94
C ALA A 500 -14.85 3.89 7.12
N GLU A 501 -13.64 3.60 6.63
CA GLU A 501 -13.01 2.29 6.76
C GLU A 501 -12.58 2.01 8.20
N TYR A 502 -11.94 2.95 8.90
CA TYR A 502 -11.61 2.75 10.32
C TYR A 502 -12.85 2.53 11.18
N ARG A 503 -13.95 3.26 10.92
CA ARG A 503 -15.21 3.01 11.63
C ARG A 503 -15.78 1.61 11.39
N LYS A 504 -15.66 1.06 10.19
CA LYS A 504 -16.04 -0.34 9.93
C LYS A 504 -15.17 -1.31 10.73
N ALA A 505 -13.85 -1.07 10.77
CA ALA A 505 -12.95 -1.88 11.59
C ALA A 505 -13.34 -1.85 13.07
N ILE A 506 -13.62 -0.66 13.64
CA ILE A 506 -14.07 -0.48 15.03
C ILE A 506 -15.45 -1.13 15.27
N GLN A 507 -16.36 -1.10 14.29
CA GLN A 507 -17.65 -1.79 14.40
C GLN A 507 -17.49 -3.31 14.47
N LEU A 508 -16.54 -3.88 13.71
CA LEU A 508 -16.25 -5.31 13.71
C LEU A 508 -15.48 -5.74 14.97
N ASP A 509 -14.51 -4.93 15.41
CA ASP A 509 -13.79 -5.11 16.67
C ASP A 509 -13.56 -3.76 17.37
N PRO A 510 -14.38 -3.41 18.38
CA PRO A 510 -14.24 -2.17 19.12
C PRO A 510 -12.92 -2.03 19.89
N ARG A 511 -12.20 -3.15 20.11
CA ARG A 511 -10.91 -3.18 20.83
C ARG A 511 -9.71 -3.21 19.88
N ASP A 512 -9.94 -3.10 18.57
CA ASP A 512 -8.86 -2.98 17.59
C ASP A 512 -8.13 -1.64 17.79
N LEU A 513 -6.96 -1.72 18.43
CA LEU A 513 -6.13 -0.55 18.73
C LEU A 513 -5.71 0.17 17.45
N ALA A 514 -5.35 -0.57 16.39
CA ALA A 514 -4.89 0.03 15.14
C ALA A 514 -6.01 0.81 14.45
N ALA A 515 -7.25 0.32 14.50
CA ALA A 515 -8.41 1.03 13.97
C ALA A 515 -8.70 2.33 14.73
N ASN A 516 -8.67 2.29 16.07
CA ASN A 516 -8.88 3.47 16.91
C ASN A 516 -7.78 4.53 16.70
N LEU A 517 -6.51 4.11 16.63
CA LEU A 517 -5.39 5.00 16.31
C LEU A 517 -5.50 5.57 14.90
N GLY A 518 -5.89 4.72 13.94
CA GLY A 518 -6.13 5.07 12.55
C GLY A 518 -7.11 6.23 12.39
N LEU A 519 -8.26 6.10 13.05
CA LEU A 519 -9.32 7.11 13.09
C LEU A 519 -8.86 8.40 13.79
N ALA A 520 -8.22 8.28 14.96
CA ALA A 520 -7.71 9.44 15.69
C ALA A 520 -6.68 10.25 14.89
N ALA A 521 -5.74 9.58 14.24
CA ALA A 521 -4.76 10.21 13.35
C ALA A 521 -5.43 10.85 12.13
N THR A 522 -6.43 10.20 11.53
CA THR A 522 -7.22 10.75 10.42
C THR A 522 -7.84 12.09 10.78
N HIS A 523 -8.54 12.15 11.92
CA HIS A 523 -9.15 13.40 12.39
C HIS A 523 -8.10 14.45 12.74
N GLN A 524 -6.98 14.05 13.36
CA GLN A 524 -5.88 14.98 13.66
C GLN A 524 -5.25 15.59 12.41
N GLU A 525 -4.98 14.79 11.38
CA GLU A 525 -4.42 15.25 10.10
C GLU A 525 -5.42 16.11 9.30
N ALA A 526 -6.72 15.80 9.41
CA ALA A 526 -7.81 16.62 8.88
C ALA A 526 -8.06 17.91 9.68
N LEU A 527 -7.29 18.17 10.74
CA LEU A 527 -7.44 19.29 11.69
C LEU A 527 -8.80 19.32 12.43
N GLN A 528 -9.47 18.17 12.52
CA GLN A 528 -10.72 17.92 13.25
C GLN A 528 -10.38 17.52 14.70
N LEU A 529 -9.88 18.48 15.48
CA LEU A 529 -9.28 18.21 16.79
C LEU A 529 -10.30 17.79 17.86
N ASP A 530 -11.55 18.24 17.76
CA ASP A 530 -12.60 17.89 18.72
C ASP A 530 -13.07 16.45 18.53
N GLU A 531 -13.10 15.97 17.29
CA GLU A 531 -13.42 14.61 16.92
C GLU A 531 -12.24 13.65 17.16
N ALA A 532 -10.99 14.13 17.10
CA ALA A 532 -9.81 13.29 17.37
C ALA A 532 -9.68 12.89 18.85
N LEU A 533 -9.99 13.81 19.78
CA LEU A 533 -9.82 13.63 21.22
C LEU A 533 -10.51 12.39 21.82
N PRO A 534 -11.81 12.11 21.58
CA PRO A 534 -12.45 10.93 22.14
C PRO A 534 -11.81 9.63 21.64
N GLU A 535 -11.41 9.57 20.37
CA GLU A 535 -10.87 8.35 19.77
C GLU A 535 -9.47 8.02 20.28
N VAL A 536 -8.61 9.03 20.44
CA VAL A 536 -7.30 8.81 21.06
C VAL A 536 -7.42 8.47 22.55
N LYS A 537 -8.46 8.97 23.26
CA LYS A 537 -8.74 8.55 24.65
C LYS A 537 -9.13 7.07 24.71
N THR A 538 -9.94 6.58 23.77
CA THR A 538 -10.29 5.16 23.66
C THR A 538 -9.03 4.32 23.42
N ALA A 539 -8.18 4.71 22.48
CA ALA A 539 -6.91 4.02 22.22
C ALA A 539 -6.01 3.95 23.47
N LEU A 540 -5.88 5.06 24.22
CA LEU A 540 -5.11 5.11 25.46
C LEU A 540 -5.76 4.31 26.61
N GLN A 541 -7.07 4.11 26.62
CA GLN A 541 -7.71 3.20 27.57
C GLN A 541 -7.36 1.74 27.28
N LEU A 542 -7.26 1.37 26.01
CA LEU A 542 -6.87 0.03 25.58
C LEU A 542 -5.37 -0.23 25.85
N ALA A 543 -4.51 0.74 25.55
CA ALA A 543 -3.07 0.65 25.70
C ALA A 543 -2.46 1.98 26.20
N PRO A 544 -2.41 2.22 27.53
CA PRO A 544 -1.94 3.50 28.09
C PRO A 544 -0.49 3.86 27.79
N GLN A 545 0.37 2.86 27.56
CA GLN A 545 1.80 3.02 27.27
C GLN A 545 2.10 2.92 25.77
N ASP A 546 1.08 2.83 24.91
CA ASP A 546 1.29 2.74 23.46
C ASP A 546 1.94 4.03 22.94
N PRO A 547 3.14 3.97 22.31
CA PRO A 547 3.84 5.16 21.87
C PRO A 547 3.08 5.97 20.83
N ALA A 548 2.36 5.32 19.91
CA ALA A 548 1.63 5.98 18.84
C ALA A 548 0.39 6.70 19.38
N ALA A 549 -0.37 6.09 20.29
CA ALA A 549 -1.50 6.70 20.98
C ALA A 549 -1.09 7.99 21.72
N ASN A 550 0.02 7.91 22.45
CA ASN A 550 0.57 9.02 23.21
C ASN A 550 1.09 10.12 22.28
N PHE A 551 1.70 9.77 21.15
CA PHE A 551 2.14 10.74 20.13
C PHE A 551 0.96 11.49 19.49
N ILE A 552 -0.11 10.78 19.10
CA ILE A 552 -1.32 11.40 18.53
C ILE A 552 -1.96 12.33 19.56
N MET A 553 -2.11 11.89 20.83
CA MET A 553 -2.66 12.73 21.89
C MET A 553 -1.85 14.01 22.09
N ALA A 554 -0.52 13.89 22.15
CA ALA A 554 0.37 15.04 22.26
C ALA A 554 0.19 16.01 21.09
N ASN A 555 0.11 15.52 19.84
CA ASN A 555 -0.12 16.36 18.66
C ASN A 555 -1.47 17.07 18.68
N VAL A 556 -2.54 16.38 19.09
CA VAL A 556 -3.88 16.98 19.24
C VAL A 556 -3.83 18.11 20.27
N LEU A 557 -3.23 17.87 21.44
CA LEU A 557 -3.08 18.87 22.51
C LEU A 557 -2.20 20.05 22.07
N VAL A 558 -1.08 19.81 21.39
CA VAL A 558 -0.22 20.86 20.81
C VAL A 558 -0.98 21.70 19.79
N SER A 559 -1.79 21.08 18.93
CA SER A 559 -2.60 21.79 17.93
C SER A 559 -3.68 22.67 18.57
N ARG A 560 -4.19 22.26 19.74
CA ARG A 560 -5.07 23.07 20.61
C ARG A 560 -4.33 24.11 21.46
N ARG A 561 -3.00 24.18 21.36
CA ARG A 561 -2.10 25.03 22.18
C ARG A 561 -2.06 24.69 23.67
N GLU A 562 -2.37 23.44 24.03
CA GLU A 562 -2.38 22.92 25.40
C GLU A 562 -1.03 22.26 25.77
N PHE A 563 0.08 23.00 25.62
CA PHE A 563 1.44 22.47 25.69
C PHE A 563 1.80 21.77 27.01
N GLY A 564 1.31 22.29 28.15
CA GLY A 564 1.57 21.68 29.47
C GLY A 564 0.94 20.29 29.64
N GLN A 565 -0.23 20.06 29.03
CA GLN A 565 -0.88 18.76 29.04
C GLN A 565 -0.25 17.80 28.03
N ALA A 566 0.30 18.32 26.91
CA ALA A 566 0.90 17.51 25.85
C ALA A 566 2.22 16.82 26.26
N GLU A 567 3.03 17.49 27.07
CA GLU A 567 4.37 17.03 27.47
C GLU A 567 4.44 15.59 28.04
N PRO A 568 3.60 15.19 29.04
CA PRO A 568 3.66 13.83 29.57
C PRO A 568 3.38 12.76 28.52
N TYR A 569 2.43 13.01 27.61
CA TYR A 569 2.14 12.09 26.50
C TYR A 569 3.32 12.02 25.53
N ALA A 570 3.89 13.16 25.14
CA ALA A 570 5.06 13.20 24.25
C ALA A 570 6.28 12.47 24.83
N LYS A 571 6.47 12.47 26.16
CA LYS A 571 7.52 11.70 26.84
C LYS A 571 7.30 10.19 26.79
N ILE A 572 6.05 9.72 26.88
CA ILE A 572 5.74 8.28 26.72
C ILE A 572 6.00 7.85 25.28
N ALA A 573 5.68 8.70 24.30
CA ALA A 573 5.92 8.43 22.88
C ALA A 573 7.41 8.16 22.52
N LEU A 574 8.37 8.57 23.38
CA LEU A 574 9.79 8.23 23.21
C LEU A 574 10.10 6.74 23.35
N GLN A 575 9.16 5.92 23.83
CA GLN A 575 9.29 4.47 23.88
C GLN A 575 9.02 3.79 22.52
N GLY A 576 8.72 4.57 21.48
CA GLY A 576 8.44 4.08 20.12
C GLY A 576 9.66 3.58 19.37
N ASP A 577 9.40 3.05 18.17
CA ASP A 577 10.44 2.52 17.30
C ASP A 577 11.41 3.63 16.82
N PRO A 578 12.69 3.30 16.53
CA PRO A 578 13.70 4.28 16.12
C PRO A 578 13.30 5.18 14.94
N SER A 579 12.45 4.69 14.02
CA SER A 579 11.94 5.46 12.88
C SER A 579 10.96 6.56 13.28
N SER A 580 10.27 6.41 14.41
CA SER A 580 9.29 7.39 14.91
C SER A 580 9.91 8.49 15.77
N LEU A 581 11.06 8.21 16.39
CA LEU A 581 11.70 9.11 17.35
C LEU A 581 11.97 10.52 16.82
N PRO A 582 12.41 10.74 15.56
CA PRO A 582 12.61 12.10 15.05
C PRO A 582 11.35 12.97 15.14
N HIS A 583 10.17 12.42 14.82
CA HIS A 583 8.89 13.13 14.90
C HIS A 583 8.52 13.47 16.35
N VAL A 584 8.77 12.55 17.29
CA VAL A 584 8.53 12.75 18.73
C VAL A 584 9.44 13.84 19.28
N HIS A 585 10.73 13.80 18.93
CA HIS A 585 11.70 14.83 19.32
C HIS A 585 11.36 16.20 18.74
N ALA A 586 10.88 16.28 17.50
CA ALA A 586 10.41 17.52 16.91
C ALA A 586 9.21 18.10 17.69
N LEU A 587 8.26 17.26 18.07
CA LEU A 587 7.10 17.65 18.87
C LEU A 587 7.48 18.13 20.27
N LEU A 588 8.36 17.41 20.97
CA LEU A 588 8.90 17.83 22.28
C LEU A 588 9.66 19.16 22.18
N GLY A 589 10.47 19.31 21.13
CA GLY A 589 11.15 20.57 20.82
C GLY A 589 10.19 21.75 20.71
N LYS A 590 9.08 21.55 19.98
CA LYS A 590 8.01 22.54 19.88
C LYS A 590 7.34 22.82 21.23
N ILE A 591 7.01 21.78 22.01
CA ILE A 591 6.40 21.92 23.35
C ILE A 591 7.28 22.77 24.26
N TYR A 592 8.57 22.42 24.38
CA TYR A 592 9.52 23.14 25.22
C TYR A 592 9.78 24.57 24.74
N ALA A 593 9.83 24.80 23.43
CA ALA A 593 9.97 26.15 22.87
C ALA A 593 8.82 27.07 23.32
N PHE A 594 7.58 26.57 23.24
CA PHE A 594 6.39 27.33 23.65
C PHE A 594 6.30 27.53 25.18
N GLN A 595 6.81 26.60 25.97
CA GLN A 595 6.89 26.72 27.43
C GLN A 595 8.03 27.64 27.89
N GLY A 596 8.94 28.06 27.00
CA GLY A 596 10.10 28.89 27.34
C GLY A 596 11.34 28.09 27.79
N HIS A 597 11.30 26.76 27.72
CA HIS A 597 12.43 25.87 27.99
C HIS A 597 13.35 25.79 26.76
N ILE A 598 13.97 26.92 26.40
CA ILE A 598 14.61 27.11 25.09
C ILE A 598 15.82 26.17 24.88
N ARG A 599 16.58 25.86 25.94
CA ARG A 599 17.76 24.98 25.82
C ARG A 599 17.35 23.53 25.56
N GLU A 600 16.35 23.06 26.29
CA GLU A 600 15.73 21.75 26.11
C GLU A 600 15.10 21.64 24.73
N ALA A 601 14.39 22.68 24.29
CA ALA A 601 13.81 22.74 22.95
C ALA A 601 14.86 22.53 21.84
N ILE A 602 15.98 23.24 21.92
CA ILE A 602 17.10 23.08 20.96
C ILE A 602 17.68 21.67 21.04
N ALA A 603 17.82 21.09 22.23
CA ALA A 603 18.37 19.75 22.40
C ALA A 603 17.48 18.68 21.75
N GLU A 604 16.17 18.77 21.94
CA GLU A 604 15.19 17.86 21.33
C GLU A 604 15.15 18.03 19.80
N LEU A 605 15.04 19.26 19.29
CA LEU A 605 15.03 19.52 17.84
C LEU A 605 16.31 18.98 17.16
N LYS A 606 17.45 18.97 17.85
CA LYS A 606 18.68 18.38 17.32
C LYS A 606 18.60 16.86 17.15
N GLN A 607 17.88 16.16 18.03
CA GLN A 607 17.66 14.72 17.88
C GLN A 607 16.74 14.41 16.68
N ALA A 608 15.90 15.37 16.29
CA ALA A 608 14.99 15.24 15.15
C ALA A 608 15.64 15.51 13.78
N LEU A 609 16.88 16.02 13.72
CA LEU A 609 17.51 16.48 12.47
C LEU A 609 17.76 15.39 11.44
N THR A 610 17.71 14.10 11.82
CA THR A 610 17.75 12.99 10.86
C THR A 610 16.56 13.01 9.90
N ASP A 611 15.49 13.72 10.25
CA ASP A 611 14.25 13.85 9.47
C ASP A 611 13.95 15.33 9.13
N ASP A 612 15.00 16.11 8.80
CA ASP A 612 14.87 17.50 8.34
C ASP A 612 15.23 17.65 6.85
N PRO A 613 14.46 17.05 5.92
CA PRO A 613 14.80 17.05 4.50
C PRO A 613 14.69 18.44 3.84
N ASP A 614 13.89 19.34 4.41
CA ASP A 614 13.62 20.69 3.88
C ASP A 614 14.30 21.83 4.66
N GLY A 615 15.02 21.50 5.74
CA GLY A 615 15.71 22.47 6.58
C GLY A 615 14.80 23.25 7.53
N SER A 616 13.53 22.86 7.67
CA SER A 616 12.56 23.54 8.53
C SER A 616 12.91 23.44 10.02
N LEU A 617 13.50 22.33 10.48
CA LEU A 617 13.94 22.19 11.88
C LEU A 617 15.17 23.03 12.15
N HIS A 618 16.14 23.08 11.23
CA HIS A 618 17.27 24.01 11.30
C HIS A 618 16.81 25.47 11.39
N TYR A 619 15.77 25.86 10.64
CA TYR A 619 15.19 27.20 10.73
C TYR A 619 14.59 27.49 12.12
N GLN A 620 13.84 26.53 12.69
CA GLN A 620 13.29 26.66 14.05
C GLN A 620 14.40 26.79 15.10
N ILE A 621 15.43 25.95 15.02
CA ILE A 621 16.60 25.99 15.89
C ILE A 621 17.31 27.35 15.79
N ALA A 622 17.45 27.91 14.59
CA ALA A 622 18.04 29.24 14.39
C ALA A 622 17.27 30.33 15.14
N GLY A 623 15.94 30.28 15.08
CA GLY A 623 15.06 31.20 15.83
C GLY A 623 15.25 31.08 17.34
N LEU A 624 15.35 29.86 17.87
CA LEU A 624 15.59 29.61 19.29
C LEU A 624 16.99 30.07 19.74
N TYR A 625 18.02 29.90 18.91
CA TYR A 625 19.35 30.42 19.20
C TYR A 625 19.40 31.95 19.31
N ARG A 626 18.66 32.67 18.46
CA ARG A 626 18.53 34.13 18.57
C ARG A 626 17.87 34.55 19.88
N GLN A 627 16.85 33.82 20.34
CA GLN A 627 16.19 34.11 21.62
C GLN A 627 17.13 34.00 22.82
N VAL A 628 18.11 33.09 22.78
CA VAL A 628 19.14 32.97 23.84
C VAL A 628 20.39 33.82 23.60
N GLY A 629 20.41 34.64 22.54
CA GLY A 629 21.51 35.54 22.20
C GLY A 629 22.72 34.88 21.54
N ASP A 630 22.62 33.63 21.11
CA ASP A 630 23.70 32.92 20.40
C ASP A 630 23.60 33.16 18.89
N GLU A 631 23.99 34.37 18.47
CA GLU A 631 23.96 34.79 17.06
C GLU A 631 24.85 33.91 16.16
N LYS A 632 25.93 33.34 16.72
CA LYS A 632 26.83 32.49 15.95
C LYS A 632 26.14 31.17 15.59
N ALA A 633 25.54 30.50 16.58
CA ALA A 633 24.81 29.25 16.35
C ALA A 633 23.54 29.48 15.51
N ALA A 634 22.86 30.61 15.71
CA ALA A 634 21.70 30.98 14.90
C ALA A 634 22.04 31.09 13.41
N ASN A 635 23.12 31.79 13.07
CA ASN A 635 23.54 31.96 11.68
C ASN A 635 24.09 30.67 11.06
N GLU A 636 24.67 29.77 11.85
CA GLU A 636 25.04 28.42 11.39
C GLU A 636 23.79 27.59 11.04
N ALA A 637 22.83 27.51 11.96
CA ALA A 637 21.59 26.76 11.74
C ALA A 637 20.80 27.32 10.55
N LEU A 638 20.74 28.65 10.39
CA LEU A 638 20.09 29.26 9.23
C LEU A 638 20.81 28.90 7.91
N ARG A 639 22.14 28.92 7.89
CA ARG A 639 22.91 28.48 6.71
C ARG A 639 22.63 27.02 6.37
N GLN A 640 22.55 26.14 7.38
CA GLN A 640 22.21 24.74 7.16
C GLN A 640 20.79 24.57 6.60
N SER A 641 19.82 25.31 7.12
CA SER A 641 18.46 25.36 6.57
C SER A 641 18.46 25.77 5.09
N GLU A 642 19.17 26.86 4.76
CA GLU A 642 19.29 27.34 3.37
C GLU A 642 20.01 26.34 2.47
N THR A 643 21.07 25.69 2.95
CA THR A 643 21.79 24.65 2.23
C THR A 643 20.89 23.46 1.99
N LEU A 644 20.16 22.95 2.99
CA LEU A 644 19.26 21.81 2.82
C LEU A 644 18.13 22.12 1.83
N ARG A 645 17.55 23.31 1.89
CA ARG A 645 16.55 23.75 0.93
C ARG A 645 17.11 23.86 -0.49
N LYS A 646 18.31 24.45 -0.63
CA LYS A 646 19.03 24.50 -1.91
C LYS A 646 19.45 23.13 -2.39
N ASP A 647 19.83 22.21 -1.52
CA ASP A 647 20.22 20.83 -1.83
C ASP A 647 19.01 19.96 -2.12
N GLN A 648 17.82 20.30 -1.62
CA GLN A 648 16.57 19.67 -2.00
C GLN A 648 16.17 20.15 -3.40
N GLU A 649 16.21 21.46 -3.64
CA GLU A 649 16.05 22.07 -4.96
C GLU A 649 17.11 21.55 -5.96
N HIS A 650 18.35 21.40 -5.52
CA HIS A 650 19.48 20.95 -6.32
C HIS A 650 19.48 19.43 -6.46
N ARG A 651 19.13 18.59 -5.47
CA ARG A 651 18.90 17.14 -5.68
C ARG A 651 17.74 16.90 -6.63
N ALA A 652 16.70 17.71 -6.55
CA ALA A 652 15.67 17.76 -7.59
C ALA A 652 16.28 18.14 -8.96
N GLN A 653 17.36 18.94 -9.00
CA GLN A 653 18.11 19.38 -10.19
C GLN A 653 19.40 18.60 -10.61
N THR A 654 20.01 17.72 -9.80
CA THR A 654 21.32 17.05 -10.05
C THR A 654 21.20 15.55 -10.11
N THR A 655 20.13 14.99 -9.52
CA THR A 655 19.64 13.70 -10.02
C THR A 655 19.25 13.79 -11.51
N ILE A 656 19.14 15.01 -12.05
CA ILE A 656 19.03 15.35 -13.48
C ILE A 656 20.37 15.23 -14.24
N GLN A 657 21.54 15.42 -13.58
CA GLN A 657 22.85 15.49 -14.25
C GLN A 657 23.76 14.27 -14.05
N SER A 658 23.55 13.42 -13.04
CA SER A 658 24.41 12.24 -12.79
C SER A 658 24.00 10.98 -13.59
N VAL A 659 23.35 11.15 -14.75
CA VAL A 659 23.06 10.09 -15.74
C VAL A 659 23.61 10.47 -17.13
N GLU A 660 24.55 11.41 -17.19
CA GLU A 660 25.60 11.39 -18.23
C GLU A 660 26.67 10.37 -17.85
#